data_AF-G1XDQ2-F1
#
_entry.id   AF-G1XDQ2-F1
#
_cell.length_a   1.000
_cell.length_b   1.000
_cell.length_c   1.000
_cell.angle_alpha   90.00
_cell.angle_beta   90.00
_cell.angle_gamma   90.00
#
_symmetry.space_group_name_H-M   'P 1'
#
loop_
_entity.id
_entity.type
_entity.pdbx_description
1 polymer ?
#
loop_
_entity_poly.entity_id
_entity_poly.type
_entity_poly.pdbx_seq_one_letter_code
_entity_poly.pdbx_strand_id
1 'polypeptide(L)'
;MSGSCPEDNFRPPGYEFEELDHDHPNTDNYDQWRTSTVQVPYGGYPLSSQFLISAGLYGPGSGSGSGFPNIQLPLEPPQPINYMFRFPPQPLPQNPFPPGYSDAEARFPHPSDGKMGEPMKYREACLRRFSAAIRNKPNWTEKILDRKLFIKWLRETKAADSYPRGQKTLLWTKDDIHFVYKELTKRYKAYVEGCEFKGRLQPDIDGVWRCDDFLDEKERRELIDAISTLENIPEGQKDWHPNSNNQVLNLVHPSLWPIIYNVTIDTSGNSVAPPNGKKDWVSKSFCWLPSEFEISPHGETKVASYINNLSTPKQKELFYPILGRIFDKFIPLFNHVLANLKEGSYDHKRVERDYRYAPPEILSQRDHDRRWERLLKQFEGRKYLLTVGLHKNEPENYYCGLSDDADGQEEAVDNEINLDYEEESDCEDQYECGRDYYIVRDMGYILDQRMWRPPKPQTLKDVKLEGTTARVIVKIASIILTPDKPEYTGGTWHVEAMENERIVSTGIYYYSQENTTTSHLAFRKEVTLGKPDENEWSGDEFDDDEGNETWRWNNRDPEREDDWEAKYDMNILDQPNQKLGAVETKENRAIAFPNIFQHRVEPFELIDKSKEGHRKILVFFLCDPSHNIPTSRTIAPQQPEFREEFVQALNDGPIGNLPPELHQEILGRLPPVISKAEALEHRKHLMEERGKATKKTGERFGRSTSYHL
;
A
#
# COMPACT_ATOMS: atom_id res chain seq x y z
N MET A 1 -68.06 3.26 -5.13
CA MET A 1 -68.27 1.81 -5.01
C MET A 1 -66.87 1.19 -4.91
N SER A 2 -66.33 1.10 -3.69
CA SER A 2 -66.20 -0.14 -2.86
C SER A 2 -65.02 -0.99 -3.34
N GLY A 3 -63.85 -0.98 -2.68
CA GLY A 3 -63.46 -1.90 -1.58
C GLY A 3 -62.75 -3.13 -2.20
N SER A 4 -61.64 -3.70 -1.74
CA SER A 4 -61.18 -3.98 -0.37
C SER A 4 -59.75 -4.56 -0.42
N CYS A 5 -58.96 -4.42 0.66
CA CYS A 5 -57.86 -5.35 1.00
C CYS A 5 -58.41 -6.68 1.52
N PRO A 6 -57.58 -7.75 1.58
CA PRO A 6 -57.02 -8.13 2.89
C PRO A 6 -55.55 -8.63 2.86
N GLU A 7 -54.97 -8.63 4.07
CA GLU A 7 -53.69 -9.22 4.49
C GLU A 7 -53.73 -10.77 4.46
N ASP A 8 -52.57 -11.42 4.28
CA ASP A 8 -52.15 -12.53 5.16
C ASP A 8 -50.68 -12.96 4.94
N ASN A 9 -50.02 -13.23 6.07
CA ASN A 9 -48.64 -13.72 6.26
C ASN A 9 -48.49 -15.21 5.89
N PHE A 10 -47.35 -15.66 5.33
CA PHE A 10 -46.76 -16.97 5.67
C PHE A 10 -45.24 -17.03 5.36
N ARG A 11 -44.51 -17.68 6.28
CA ARG A 11 -43.05 -17.79 6.46
C ARG A 11 -42.34 -18.70 5.43
N PRO A 12 -41.00 -18.59 5.25
CA PRO A 12 -40.20 -19.57 4.50
C PRO A 12 -39.81 -20.82 5.33
N PRO A 13 -39.54 -21.98 4.70
CA PRO A 13 -39.01 -23.20 5.33
C PRO A 13 -37.51 -23.03 5.64
N GLY A 14 -36.90 -23.54 6.71
CA GLY A 14 -37.05 -24.85 7.34
C GLY A 14 -35.78 -25.67 7.02
N TYR A 15 -34.73 -25.54 7.84
CA TYR A 15 -33.57 -26.45 7.83
C TYR A 15 -33.52 -27.16 9.18
N GLU A 16 -33.67 -28.47 9.12
CA GLU A 16 -33.67 -29.42 10.23
C GLU A 16 -32.23 -29.64 10.74
N PHE A 17 -32.09 -29.70 12.06
CA PHE A 17 -30.94 -30.27 12.76
C PHE A 17 -31.44 -31.57 13.40
N GLU A 18 -30.85 -32.71 13.05
CA GLU A 18 -31.01 -33.97 13.77
C GLU A 18 -29.98 -34.05 14.91
N GLU A 19 -30.51 -34.17 16.12
CA GLU A 19 -29.94 -34.75 17.34
C GLU A 19 -30.37 -36.24 17.33
N LEU A 20 -29.67 -37.29 17.76
CA LEU A 20 -28.69 -37.58 18.82
C LEU A 20 -28.11 -38.99 18.52
N ASP A 21 -26.91 -39.34 19.00
CA ASP A 21 -26.79 -40.33 20.07
C ASP A 21 -25.39 -40.45 20.67
N HIS A 22 -25.42 -40.65 21.98
CA HIS A 22 -24.31 -40.78 22.92
C HIS A 22 -23.66 -42.17 22.85
N ASP A 23 -22.35 -42.23 23.11
CA ASP A 23 -21.77 -43.24 24.00
C ASP A 23 -20.43 -42.77 24.61
N HIS A 24 -20.40 -42.75 25.94
CA HIS A 24 -19.23 -42.74 26.85
C HIS A 24 -19.15 -44.15 27.49
N PRO A 25 -18.17 -44.55 28.34
CA PRO A 25 -16.98 -43.88 28.92
C PRO A 25 -15.70 -44.76 28.74
N ASN A 26 -14.46 -44.44 29.16
CA ASN A 26 -13.92 -44.32 30.53
C ASN A 26 -12.39 -44.00 30.40
N THR A 27 -11.88 -42.90 30.97
CA THR A 27 -11.09 -42.78 32.21
C THR A 27 -9.62 -43.21 32.16
N ASP A 28 -8.73 -42.22 32.37
CA ASP A 28 -7.73 -42.10 33.45
C ASP A 28 -6.53 -41.26 32.96
N ASN A 29 -5.83 -40.43 33.73
CA ASN A 29 -6.01 -39.65 34.97
C ASN A 29 -4.64 -38.96 35.21
N TYR A 30 -4.53 -38.15 36.28
CA TYR A 30 -3.36 -37.42 36.82
C TYR A 30 -3.19 -35.99 36.27
N ASP A 31 -3.16 -34.91 37.06
CA ASP A 31 -3.26 -34.61 38.49
C ASP A 31 -3.06 -33.06 38.54
N GLN A 32 -3.40 -32.22 39.51
CA GLN A 32 -4.25 -32.24 40.69
C GLN A 32 -4.35 -30.76 41.15
N TRP A 33 -5.47 -30.38 41.75
CA TRP A 33 -5.68 -29.06 42.34
C TRP A 33 -4.93 -28.87 43.67
N ARG A 34 -4.55 -27.63 43.99
CA ARG A 34 -4.47 -27.18 45.39
C ARG A 34 -5.22 -25.86 45.60
N THR A 35 -6.16 -25.95 46.52
CA THR A 35 -6.90 -24.85 47.16
C THR A 35 -6.18 -24.37 48.43
N SER A 36 -6.46 -23.12 48.78
CA SER A 36 -6.60 -22.57 50.15
C SER A 36 -5.39 -22.00 50.92
N THR A 37 -5.63 -20.77 51.39
CA THR A 37 -5.39 -20.20 52.75
C THR A 37 -4.13 -19.39 53.09
N VAL A 38 -4.42 -18.15 53.57
CA VAL A 38 -3.77 -17.27 54.57
C VAL A 38 -2.39 -16.66 54.24
N GLN A 39 -2.30 -15.32 54.20
CA GLN A 39 -1.59 -14.51 55.21
C GLN A 39 -1.65 -13.00 54.92
N VAL A 40 -2.26 -12.28 55.86
CA VAL A 40 -2.00 -10.85 56.15
C VAL A 40 -0.61 -10.78 56.82
N PRO A 41 0.17 -9.72 56.56
CA PRO A 41 0.76 -9.03 57.71
C PRO A 41 0.60 -7.50 57.66
N TYR A 42 0.29 -7.00 58.85
CA TYR A 42 0.36 -5.64 59.33
C TYR A 42 1.81 -5.16 59.54
N GLY A 43 2.00 -3.83 59.48
CA GLY A 43 3.02 -3.09 60.25
C GLY A 43 4.05 -2.35 59.38
N GLY A 44 4.27 -1.03 59.48
CA GLY A 44 3.76 -0.05 60.45
C GLY A 44 4.08 1.40 60.07
N TYR A 45 3.31 2.32 60.66
CA TYR A 45 3.51 3.77 60.77
C TYR A 45 4.51 4.10 61.91
N PRO A 46 5.10 5.33 62.03
CA PRO A 46 4.43 6.54 62.57
C PRO A 46 4.80 7.84 61.80
N LEU A 47 3.92 8.84 61.59
CA LEU A 47 3.39 9.89 62.49
C LEU A 47 4.42 10.77 63.23
N SER A 48 4.38 12.08 62.92
CA SER A 48 4.56 13.20 63.87
C SER A 48 3.72 14.40 63.34
N SER A 49 2.53 14.73 63.89
CA SER A 49 2.21 15.52 65.11
C SER A 49 2.57 17.00 65.00
N GLN A 50 1.58 17.88 64.76
CA GLN A 50 0.87 18.74 65.74
C GLN A 50 1.63 20.01 66.19
N PHE A 51 0.99 21.18 66.06
CA PHE A 51 0.71 22.09 67.19
C PHE A 51 -0.34 23.16 66.81
N LEU A 52 -1.38 23.26 67.65
CA LEU A 52 -2.28 24.40 67.86
C LEU A 52 -1.69 25.34 68.91
N ILE A 53 -2.01 26.64 68.87
CA ILE A 53 -2.28 27.58 69.99
C ILE A 53 -2.55 28.96 69.34
N SER A 54 -3.80 29.45 69.29
CA SER A 54 -4.44 30.33 70.28
C SER A 54 -3.82 31.73 70.42
N ALA A 55 -4.53 32.75 69.95
CA ALA A 55 -4.67 34.04 70.64
C ALA A 55 -5.87 34.81 70.07
N GLY A 56 -7.01 34.77 70.77
CA GLY A 56 -7.99 35.84 70.73
C GLY A 56 -7.62 36.89 71.76
N LEU A 57 -7.74 38.17 71.41
CA LEU A 57 -7.81 39.27 72.37
C LEU A 57 -9.08 40.07 72.13
N TYR A 58 -9.71 40.36 73.28
CA TYR A 58 -10.92 41.10 73.56
C TYR A 58 -11.03 42.49 72.92
N GLY A 59 -12.28 42.89 72.65
CA GLY A 59 -12.82 44.10 73.29
C GLY A 59 -13.29 45.25 72.37
N PRO A 60 -14.20 46.12 72.87
CA PRO A 60 -15.33 46.66 72.09
C PRO A 60 -15.33 48.19 71.92
N GLY A 61 -16.18 48.71 71.02
CA GLY A 61 -16.60 50.12 70.98
C GLY A 61 -17.53 50.36 69.78
N SER A 62 -18.85 50.51 69.95
CA SER A 62 -19.61 51.69 70.39
C SER A 62 -19.68 52.84 69.35
N GLY A 63 -20.91 53.21 68.97
CA GLY A 63 -21.27 54.44 68.25
C GLY A 63 -21.57 54.18 66.77
N SER A 64 -22.80 54.27 66.24
CA SER A 64 -23.82 55.33 66.26
C SER A 64 -24.09 55.75 64.80
N GLY A 65 -25.35 55.67 64.36
CA GLY A 65 -25.94 56.70 63.50
C GLY A 65 -25.86 56.56 61.98
N SER A 66 -27.06 56.46 61.39
CA SER A 66 -27.49 57.03 60.10
C SER A 66 -26.90 56.51 58.78
N GLY A 67 -27.60 55.52 58.20
CA GLY A 67 -28.49 55.74 57.04
C GLY A 67 -27.89 56.01 55.67
N PHE A 68 -27.80 54.97 54.83
CA PHE A 68 -28.06 54.98 53.38
C PHE A 68 -28.36 53.52 52.93
N PRO A 69 -29.22 53.27 51.92
CA PRO A 69 -29.57 51.92 51.50
C PRO A 69 -28.38 51.24 50.78
N ASN A 70 -27.93 50.13 51.34
CA ASN A 70 -26.91 49.25 50.76
C ASN A 70 -27.49 48.50 49.55
N ILE A 71 -27.04 48.84 48.35
CA ILE A 71 -27.10 47.95 47.19
C ILE A 71 -26.01 46.91 47.42
N GLN A 72 -26.42 45.69 47.71
CA GLN A 72 -25.52 44.56 47.94
C GLN A 72 -25.07 44.01 46.58
N LEU A 73 -23.97 44.54 46.04
CA LEU A 73 -23.19 43.85 45.01
C LEU A 73 -22.33 42.79 45.72
N PRO A 74 -22.42 41.49 45.38
CA PRO A 74 -21.48 40.52 45.91
C PRO A 74 -20.07 40.82 45.38
N LEU A 75 -19.18 41.19 46.30
CA LEU A 75 -17.73 41.16 46.12
C LEU A 75 -17.29 39.69 46.08
N GLU A 76 -17.34 39.07 44.91
CA GLU A 76 -16.46 37.94 44.60
C GLU A 76 -15.21 38.48 43.90
N PRO A 77 -14.00 38.01 44.24
CA PRO A 77 -12.81 38.32 43.45
C PRO A 77 -13.04 37.87 42.01
N PRO A 78 -12.54 38.59 40.99
CA PRO A 78 -12.73 38.17 39.61
C PRO A 78 -12.15 36.77 39.44
N GLN A 79 -13.05 35.80 39.30
CA GLN A 79 -12.73 34.48 38.78
C GLN A 79 -12.04 34.70 37.42
N PRO A 80 -10.91 34.05 37.12
CA PRO A 80 -10.27 34.21 35.82
C PRO A 80 -11.29 33.86 34.74
N ILE A 81 -11.60 34.82 33.88
CA ILE A 81 -12.51 34.68 32.74
C ILE A 81 -11.88 33.68 31.78
N ASN A 82 -12.21 32.41 31.99
CA ASN A 82 -11.74 31.27 31.22
C ASN A 82 -12.71 31.03 30.04
N TYR A 83 -12.89 32.04 29.20
CA TYR A 83 -13.51 31.88 27.88
C TYR A 83 -12.40 31.80 26.82
N MET A 84 -11.57 30.78 26.92
CA MET A 84 -10.90 30.24 25.74
C MET A 84 -11.77 29.10 25.22
N PHE A 85 -11.99 29.10 23.90
CA PHE A 85 -12.62 28.03 23.15
C PHE A 85 -11.90 26.70 23.39
N ARG A 86 -12.19 26.06 24.52
CA ARG A 86 -12.13 24.62 24.62
C ARG A 86 -13.35 24.13 23.86
N PHE A 87 -13.16 23.78 22.59
CA PHE A 87 -13.81 22.55 22.17
C PHE A 87 -13.45 21.53 23.26
N PRO A 88 -14.41 20.87 23.93
CA PRO A 88 -14.03 19.75 24.77
C PRO A 88 -13.12 18.89 23.88
N PRO A 89 -11.91 18.48 24.32
CA PRO A 89 -11.20 17.45 23.60
C PRO A 89 -12.22 16.32 23.51
N GLN A 90 -12.81 16.13 22.34
CA GLN A 90 -13.50 14.89 22.09
C GLN A 90 -12.43 13.84 22.40
N PRO A 91 -12.73 12.84 23.25
CA PRO A 91 -11.78 11.78 23.49
C PRO A 91 -11.31 11.33 22.10
N LEU A 92 -9.99 11.34 21.89
CA LEU A 92 -9.41 10.79 20.67
C LEU A 92 -10.15 9.47 20.42
N PRO A 93 -10.79 9.25 19.25
CA PRO A 93 -11.34 7.94 18.96
C PRO A 93 -10.22 6.95 19.22
N GLN A 94 -10.51 5.98 20.11
CA GLN A 94 -9.50 5.05 20.58
C GLN A 94 -8.80 4.46 19.36
N ASN A 95 -7.47 4.51 19.37
CA ASN A 95 -6.66 3.81 18.40
C ASN A 95 -7.25 2.39 18.29
N PRO A 96 -7.63 1.89 17.10
CA PRO A 96 -8.15 0.53 16.96
C PRO A 96 -7.16 -0.53 17.47
N PHE A 97 -5.90 -0.14 17.67
CA PHE A 97 -4.91 -0.93 18.39
C PHE A 97 -5.05 -0.71 19.91
N PRO A 98 -5.43 -1.75 20.69
CA PRO A 98 -5.62 -1.62 22.13
C PRO A 98 -4.35 -1.16 22.85
N PRO A 99 -4.47 -0.45 23.99
CA PRO A 99 -3.33 -0.05 24.81
C PRO A 99 -2.61 -1.30 25.31
N GLY A 100 -1.44 -1.60 24.73
CA GLY A 100 -0.68 -2.81 25.02
C GLY A 100 0.19 -3.32 23.87
N TYR A 101 -0.08 -2.90 22.63
CA TYR A 101 0.86 -3.15 21.53
C TYR A 101 2.09 -2.27 21.72
N SER A 102 3.27 -2.90 21.74
CA SER A 102 4.50 -2.14 21.65
C SER A 102 4.49 -1.35 20.33
N ASP A 103 5.11 -0.18 20.34
CA ASP A 103 5.23 0.67 19.16
C ASP A 103 5.85 -0.09 17.98
N ALA A 104 6.56 -1.21 18.19
CA ALA A 104 7.15 -2.07 17.16
C ALA A 104 6.21 -3.12 16.55
N GLU A 105 5.14 -3.52 17.24
CA GLU A 105 4.23 -4.61 16.81
C GLU A 105 3.00 -4.11 16.03
N ALA A 106 2.65 -2.83 16.15
CA ALA A 106 1.48 -2.22 15.50
C ALA A 106 1.76 -1.55 14.14
N ARG A 107 3.02 -1.47 13.70
CA ARG A 107 3.39 -0.66 12.53
C ARG A 107 3.18 -1.41 11.22
N PHE A 108 2.55 -0.76 10.26
CA PHE A 108 2.69 -1.17 8.87
C PHE A 108 4.15 -0.96 8.42
N PRO A 109 4.68 -1.84 7.54
CA PRO A 109 6.04 -1.72 7.06
C PRO A 109 6.23 -0.38 6.33
N HIS A 110 7.36 0.25 6.59
CA HIS A 110 7.78 1.52 6.00
C HIS A 110 9.13 1.33 5.28
N PRO A 111 9.42 2.10 4.22
CA PRO A 111 10.71 2.05 3.53
C PRO A 111 11.96 2.11 4.44
N SER A 112 11.86 2.73 5.62
CA SER A 112 12.96 2.86 6.58
C SER A 112 13.15 1.66 7.54
N ASP A 113 12.25 0.67 7.53
CA ASP A 113 12.28 -0.45 8.48
C ASP A 113 13.40 -1.46 8.19
N GLY A 114 13.96 -1.44 6.98
CA GLY A 114 15.16 -2.21 6.64
C GLY A 114 14.96 -3.71 6.39
N LYS A 115 13.75 -4.24 6.60
CA LYS A 115 13.36 -5.58 6.14
C LYS A 115 13.08 -5.52 4.64
N MET A 116 14.03 -5.98 3.83
CA MET A 116 13.83 -6.08 2.39
C MET A 116 13.30 -7.46 2.03
N GLY A 117 12.39 -7.50 1.06
CA GLY A 117 11.87 -8.75 0.53
C GLY A 117 12.91 -9.52 -0.25
N GLU A 118 12.67 -10.81 -0.48
CA GLU A 118 13.52 -11.60 -1.38
C GLU A 118 13.25 -11.25 -2.85
N PRO A 119 14.25 -11.40 -3.74
CA PRO A 119 14.04 -11.23 -5.17
C PRO A 119 13.11 -12.30 -5.75
N MET A 120 12.14 -11.85 -6.54
CA MET A 120 11.23 -12.67 -7.33
C MET A 120 11.97 -13.34 -8.48
N LYS A 121 11.74 -14.64 -8.71
CA LYS A 121 12.41 -15.35 -9.81
C LYS A 121 11.93 -14.81 -11.18
N TYR A 122 12.78 -14.85 -12.19
CA TYR A 122 12.42 -14.42 -13.55
C TYR A 122 11.22 -15.19 -14.12
N ARG A 123 11.13 -16.50 -13.85
CA ARG A 123 9.96 -17.34 -14.17
C ARG A 123 8.69 -16.73 -13.58
N GLU A 124 8.70 -16.45 -12.27
CA GLU A 124 7.57 -15.83 -11.58
C GLU A 124 7.22 -14.44 -12.13
N ALA A 125 8.22 -13.61 -12.42
CA ALA A 125 8.02 -12.29 -13.01
C ALA A 125 7.30 -12.39 -14.37
N CYS A 126 7.65 -13.38 -15.20
CA CYS A 126 6.99 -13.62 -16.49
C CYS A 126 5.51 -14.05 -16.32
N LEU A 127 5.23 -14.98 -15.39
CA LEU A 127 3.86 -15.41 -15.09
C LEU A 127 2.99 -14.22 -14.64
N ARG A 128 3.52 -13.38 -13.74
CA ARG A 128 2.83 -12.18 -13.24
C ARG A 128 2.62 -11.14 -14.33
N ARG A 129 3.63 -10.87 -15.17
CA ARG A 129 3.54 -9.93 -16.31
C ARG A 129 2.43 -10.37 -17.28
N PHE A 130 2.40 -11.65 -17.63
CA PHE A 130 1.36 -12.20 -18.51
C PHE A 130 -0.04 -12.13 -17.87
N SER A 131 -0.16 -12.52 -16.59
CA SER A 131 -1.41 -12.41 -15.83
C SER A 131 -1.94 -10.96 -15.81
N ALA A 132 -1.08 -9.99 -15.51
CA ALA A 132 -1.45 -8.57 -15.50
C ALA A 132 -1.87 -8.08 -16.91
N ALA A 133 -1.16 -8.48 -17.96
CA ALA A 133 -1.51 -8.12 -19.34
C ALA A 133 -2.89 -8.64 -19.75
N ILE A 134 -3.29 -9.83 -19.31
CA ILE A 134 -4.65 -10.36 -19.52
C ILE A 134 -5.67 -9.53 -18.74
N ARG A 135 -5.42 -9.29 -17.44
CA ARG A 135 -6.34 -8.54 -16.57
C ARG A 135 -6.53 -7.08 -17.00
N ASN A 136 -5.64 -6.54 -17.83
CA ASN A 136 -5.76 -5.19 -18.41
C ASN A 136 -6.65 -5.13 -19.67
N LYS A 137 -7.03 -6.28 -20.22
CA LYS A 137 -7.93 -6.32 -21.39
C LYS A 137 -9.38 -6.05 -20.95
N PRO A 138 -10.19 -5.37 -21.78
CA PRO A 138 -11.60 -5.18 -21.50
C PRO A 138 -12.34 -6.52 -21.47
N ASN A 139 -13.24 -6.70 -20.51
CA ASN A 139 -14.03 -7.92 -20.28
C ASN A 139 -13.17 -9.19 -20.19
N TRP A 140 -11.99 -9.10 -19.58
CA TRP A 140 -11.07 -10.23 -19.48
C TRP A 140 -11.66 -11.43 -18.72
N THR A 141 -12.54 -11.19 -17.74
CA THR A 141 -13.18 -12.24 -16.91
C THR A 141 -14.07 -13.16 -17.74
N GLU A 142 -14.77 -12.64 -18.75
CA GLU A 142 -15.55 -13.43 -19.70
C GLU A 142 -14.63 -14.10 -20.73
N LYS A 143 -13.70 -13.32 -21.28
CA LYS A 143 -12.81 -13.75 -22.37
C LYS A 143 -11.82 -14.84 -21.97
N ILE A 144 -11.39 -14.89 -20.71
CA ILE A 144 -10.43 -15.90 -20.23
C ILE A 144 -10.99 -17.33 -20.28
N LEU A 145 -12.31 -17.49 -20.35
CA LEU A 145 -12.96 -18.81 -20.48
C LEU A 145 -12.78 -19.41 -21.88
N ASP A 146 -12.55 -18.58 -22.91
CA ASP A 146 -12.23 -19.04 -24.25
C ASP A 146 -10.75 -19.45 -24.33
N ARG A 147 -10.51 -20.77 -24.33
CA ARG A 147 -9.17 -21.33 -24.44
C ARG A 147 -8.46 -20.97 -25.74
N LYS A 148 -9.18 -20.84 -26.86
CA LYS A 148 -8.56 -20.47 -28.14
C LYS A 148 -8.07 -19.03 -28.08
N LEU A 149 -8.83 -18.16 -27.43
CA LEU A 149 -8.43 -16.77 -27.17
C LEU A 149 -7.26 -16.70 -26.19
N PHE A 150 -7.25 -17.50 -25.13
CA PHE A 150 -6.12 -17.59 -24.21
C PHE A 150 -4.83 -18.06 -24.92
N ILE A 151 -4.92 -19.07 -25.78
CA ILE A 151 -3.80 -19.54 -26.62
C ILE A 151 -3.33 -18.42 -27.55
N LYS A 152 -4.26 -17.65 -28.15
CA LYS A 152 -3.91 -16.48 -28.96
C LYS A 152 -3.11 -15.47 -28.14
N TRP A 153 -3.51 -15.18 -26.90
CA TRP A 153 -2.74 -14.29 -26.02
C TRP A 153 -1.37 -14.86 -25.62
N LEU A 154 -1.25 -16.17 -25.39
CA LEU A 154 0.05 -16.83 -25.20
C LEU A 154 0.96 -16.64 -26.44
N ARG A 155 0.41 -16.81 -27.65
CA ARG A 155 1.17 -16.57 -28.90
C ARG A 155 1.59 -15.12 -29.07
N GLU A 156 0.76 -14.16 -28.67
CA GLU A 156 1.11 -12.74 -28.68
C GLU A 156 2.22 -12.43 -27.66
N THR A 157 2.25 -13.15 -26.54
CA THR A 157 3.24 -12.98 -25.46
C THR A 157 4.59 -13.64 -25.80
N LYS A 158 4.61 -14.59 -26.74
CA LYS A 158 5.81 -15.27 -27.29
C LYS A 158 6.96 -14.33 -27.65
N ALA A 159 6.67 -13.08 -28.01
CA ALA A 159 7.68 -12.08 -28.36
C ALA A 159 8.51 -11.58 -27.14
N ALA A 160 7.99 -11.74 -25.91
CA ALA A 160 8.61 -11.28 -24.67
C ALA A 160 9.46 -12.34 -23.97
N ASP A 161 9.33 -13.63 -24.35
CA ASP A 161 10.16 -14.72 -23.85
C ASP A 161 11.49 -14.75 -24.61
N SER A 162 12.43 -13.91 -24.21
CA SER A 162 13.80 -13.94 -24.73
C SER A 162 14.78 -13.75 -23.58
N TYR A 163 15.79 -14.61 -23.55
CA TYR A 163 16.85 -14.58 -22.54
C TYR A 163 17.66 -13.28 -22.63
N PRO A 164 18.24 -12.77 -21.53
CA PRO A 164 19.24 -11.71 -21.61
C PRO A 164 20.31 -12.07 -22.66
N ARG A 165 20.55 -11.17 -23.63
CA ARG A 165 21.39 -11.38 -24.85
C ARG A 165 20.69 -11.98 -26.07
N GLY A 166 19.35 -12.05 -26.10
CA GLY A 166 18.57 -12.35 -27.32
C GLY A 166 18.53 -13.82 -27.72
N GLN A 167 18.97 -14.73 -26.85
CA GLN A 167 18.91 -16.17 -27.09
C GLN A 167 17.47 -16.68 -26.88
N LYS A 168 17.02 -17.60 -27.76
CA LYS A 168 15.70 -18.23 -27.66
C LYS A 168 15.76 -19.40 -26.67
N THR A 169 14.99 -19.28 -25.60
CA THR A 169 14.79 -20.33 -24.59
C THR A 169 13.29 -20.54 -24.41
N LEU A 170 12.89 -21.77 -24.12
CA LEU A 170 11.50 -22.07 -23.81
C LEU A 170 11.30 -21.95 -22.30
N LEU A 171 10.77 -20.80 -21.86
CA LEU A 171 10.61 -20.48 -20.44
C LEU A 171 9.41 -21.19 -19.79
N TRP A 172 8.32 -21.36 -20.55
CA TRP A 172 7.05 -21.84 -20.05
C TRP A 172 6.90 -23.35 -20.22
N THR A 173 6.48 -24.01 -19.15
CA THR A 173 6.11 -25.43 -19.12
C THR A 173 4.60 -25.61 -19.18
N LYS A 174 4.16 -26.87 -19.28
CA LYS A 174 2.77 -27.29 -19.04
C LYS A 174 2.22 -26.67 -17.76
N ASP A 175 3.00 -26.76 -16.68
CA ASP A 175 2.57 -26.37 -15.35
C ASP A 175 2.44 -24.86 -15.23
N ASP A 176 3.31 -24.08 -15.91
CA ASP A 176 3.16 -22.62 -15.99
C ASP A 176 1.84 -22.20 -16.64
N ILE A 177 1.53 -22.80 -17.80
CA ILE A 177 0.30 -22.51 -18.53
C ILE A 177 -0.92 -22.91 -17.70
N HIS A 178 -0.89 -24.11 -17.10
CA HIS A 178 -1.99 -24.58 -16.26
C HIS A 178 -2.16 -23.70 -15.02
N PHE A 179 -1.06 -23.35 -14.35
CA PHE A 179 -1.05 -22.52 -13.16
C PHE A 179 -1.64 -21.13 -13.46
N VAL A 180 -1.16 -20.43 -14.48
CA VAL A 180 -1.66 -19.06 -14.77
C VAL A 180 -3.11 -19.10 -15.23
N TYR A 181 -3.50 -20.07 -16.05
CA TYR A 181 -4.89 -20.25 -16.44
C TYR A 181 -5.79 -20.51 -15.23
N LYS A 182 -5.37 -21.40 -14.32
CA LYS A 182 -6.10 -21.72 -13.08
C LYS A 182 -6.14 -20.54 -12.11
N GLU A 183 -5.05 -19.79 -11.94
CA GLU A 183 -5.00 -18.59 -11.10
C GLU A 183 -5.94 -17.50 -11.64
N LEU A 184 -5.91 -17.22 -12.95
CA LEU A 184 -6.80 -16.24 -13.59
C LEU A 184 -8.28 -16.64 -13.46
N THR A 185 -8.61 -17.90 -13.74
CA THR A 185 -10.01 -18.38 -13.78
C THR A 185 -10.60 -18.69 -12.40
N LYS A 186 -9.82 -19.26 -11.47
CA LYS A 186 -10.30 -19.72 -10.16
C LYS A 186 -10.04 -18.73 -9.04
N ARG A 187 -9.10 -17.80 -9.18
CA ARG A 187 -8.77 -16.81 -8.14
C ARG A 187 -9.18 -15.41 -8.54
N TYR A 188 -8.51 -14.83 -9.54
CA TYR A 188 -8.77 -13.44 -9.94
C TYR A 188 -10.20 -13.24 -10.44
N LYS A 189 -10.68 -14.07 -11.38
CA LYS A 189 -12.05 -13.95 -11.92
C LYS A 189 -13.10 -14.09 -10.83
N ALA A 190 -12.97 -15.13 -10.01
CA ALA A 190 -13.90 -15.40 -8.90
C ALA A 190 -13.99 -14.22 -7.93
N TYR A 191 -12.86 -13.59 -7.60
CA TYR A 191 -12.85 -12.39 -6.77
C TYR A 191 -13.50 -11.18 -7.45
N VAL A 192 -13.12 -10.88 -8.70
CA VAL A 192 -13.61 -9.69 -9.41
C VAL A 192 -15.11 -9.75 -9.66
N GLU A 193 -15.65 -10.93 -10.00
CA GLU A 193 -17.09 -11.12 -10.21
C GLU A 193 -17.88 -11.20 -8.92
N GLY A 194 -17.28 -11.73 -7.85
CA GLY A 194 -17.88 -11.77 -6.51
C GLY A 194 -17.73 -10.46 -5.72
N CYS A 195 -17.03 -9.45 -6.27
CA CYS A 195 -16.81 -8.19 -5.59
C CYS A 195 -18.06 -7.32 -5.66
N GLU A 196 -18.74 -7.13 -4.53
CA GLU A 196 -19.95 -6.30 -4.41
C GLU A 196 -19.66 -4.79 -4.41
N PHE A 197 -18.39 -4.38 -4.45
CA PHE A 197 -18.03 -2.96 -4.39
C PHE A 197 -18.46 -2.21 -5.65
N LYS A 198 -19.24 -1.13 -5.48
CA LYS A 198 -19.61 -0.20 -6.56
C LYS A 198 -18.33 0.40 -7.17
N GLY A 199 -17.99 -0.01 -8.39
CA GLY A 199 -16.76 0.39 -9.09
C GLY A 199 -15.82 -0.76 -9.51
N ARG A 200 -16.14 -2.02 -9.14
CA ARG A 200 -15.35 -3.21 -9.52
C ARG A 200 -13.88 -3.08 -9.07
N LEU A 201 -13.68 -3.09 -7.75
CA LEU A 201 -12.34 -3.15 -7.15
C LEU A 201 -11.58 -4.36 -7.71
N GLN A 202 -10.39 -4.10 -8.26
CA GLN A 202 -9.59 -5.11 -8.93
C GLN A 202 -8.15 -5.10 -8.42
N PRO A 203 -7.53 -6.27 -8.19
CA PRO A 203 -6.09 -6.36 -7.96
C PRO A 203 -5.34 -6.10 -9.28
N ASP A 204 -4.18 -5.45 -9.20
CA ASP A 204 -3.26 -5.26 -10.33
C ASP A 204 -1.94 -6.01 -10.07
N ILE A 205 -0.87 -5.32 -9.72
CA ILE A 205 0.34 -5.91 -9.14
C ILE A 205 0.01 -6.38 -7.71
N ASP A 206 0.65 -7.43 -7.20
CA ASP A 206 0.41 -7.88 -5.82
C ASP A 206 0.62 -6.71 -4.83
N GLY A 207 -0.39 -6.42 -4.01
CA GLY A 207 -0.43 -5.26 -3.11
C GLY A 207 -0.91 -3.95 -3.74
N VAL A 208 -1.07 -3.89 -5.06
CA VAL A 208 -1.62 -2.72 -5.79
C VAL A 208 -3.05 -3.01 -6.20
N TRP A 209 -3.94 -2.08 -5.87
CA TRP A 209 -5.36 -2.16 -6.15
C TRP A 209 -5.81 -1.03 -7.05
N ARG A 210 -6.81 -1.29 -7.89
CA ARG A 210 -7.36 -0.29 -8.80
C ARG A 210 -8.87 -0.38 -8.90
N CYS A 211 -9.46 0.71 -9.35
CA CYS A 211 -10.87 0.83 -9.63
C CYS A 211 -11.02 1.62 -10.93
N ASP A 212 -11.76 1.06 -11.89
CA ASP A 212 -12.10 1.71 -13.16
C ASP A 212 -13.48 2.34 -13.04
N ASP A 213 -13.79 3.33 -13.88
CA ASP A 213 -15.06 4.07 -13.81
C ASP A 213 -15.36 4.60 -12.39
N PHE A 214 -14.31 5.13 -11.73
CA PHE A 214 -14.29 5.37 -10.30
C PHE A 214 -15.34 6.39 -9.82
N LEU A 215 -15.53 7.47 -10.57
CA LEU A 215 -16.58 8.45 -10.36
C LEU A 215 -17.60 8.39 -11.49
N ASP A 216 -18.87 8.65 -11.16
CA ASP A 216 -19.84 8.93 -12.22
C ASP A 216 -19.56 10.29 -12.89
N GLU A 217 -20.15 10.52 -14.06
CA GLU A 217 -19.93 11.75 -14.84
C GLU A 217 -20.29 13.02 -14.08
N LYS A 218 -21.29 12.97 -13.19
CA LYS A 218 -21.75 14.14 -12.44
C LYS A 218 -20.73 14.48 -11.34
N GLU A 219 -20.33 13.50 -10.55
CA GLU A 219 -19.30 13.63 -9.52
C GLU A 219 -17.96 14.07 -10.11
N ARG A 220 -17.56 13.49 -11.25
CA ARG A 220 -16.32 13.85 -11.93
C ARG A 220 -16.35 15.30 -12.43
N ARG A 221 -17.48 15.75 -12.99
CA ARG A 221 -17.63 17.14 -13.45
C ARG A 221 -17.61 18.13 -12.31
N GLU A 222 -18.26 17.81 -11.20
CA GLU A 222 -18.22 18.64 -9.98
C GLU A 222 -16.78 18.83 -9.48
N LEU A 223 -15.96 17.77 -9.48
CA LEU A 223 -14.54 17.86 -9.15
C LEU A 223 -13.77 18.74 -10.16
N ILE A 224 -13.98 18.54 -11.46
CA ILE A 224 -13.31 19.32 -12.51
C ILE A 224 -13.66 20.81 -12.38
N ASP A 225 -14.93 21.14 -12.19
CA ASP A 225 -15.41 22.51 -12.03
C ASP A 225 -14.81 23.15 -10.77
N ALA A 226 -14.77 22.43 -9.65
CA ALA A 226 -14.13 22.90 -8.43
C ALA A 226 -12.64 23.16 -8.64
N ILE A 227 -11.90 22.22 -9.22
CA ILE A 227 -10.45 22.35 -9.47
C ILE A 227 -10.16 23.48 -10.47
N SER A 228 -11.05 23.75 -11.42
CA SER A 228 -10.89 24.86 -12.36
C SER A 228 -10.74 26.22 -11.65
N THR A 229 -11.27 26.37 -10.43
CA THR A 229 -11.11 27.58 -9.62
C THR A 229 -9.66 27.79 -9.12
N LEU A 230 -8.86 26.71 -9.06
CA LEU A 230 -7.44 26.74 -8.74
C LEU A 230 -6.56 26.89 -9.99
N GLU A 231 -7.03 26.37 -11.13
CA GLU A 231 -6.30 26.44 -12.41
C GLU A 231 -6.44 27.82 -13.08
N ASN A 232 -7.62 28.44 -12.99
CA ASN A 232 -7.98 29.69 -13.67
C ASN A 232 -7.52 30.92 -12.89
N ILE A 233 -6.24 30.94 -12.51
CA ILE A 233 -5.57 32.08 -11.88
C ILE A 233 -4.61 32.74 -12.88
N PRO A 234 -4.26 34.03 -12.70
CA PRO A 234 -3.29 34.71 -13.57
C PRO A 234 -1.97 33.94 -13.68
N GLU A 235 -1.36 33.92 -14.87
CA GLU A 235 -0.16 33.11 -15.15
C GLU A 235 0.99 33.35 -14.15
N GLY A 236 1.22 34.61 -13.75
CA GLY A 236 2.24 34.95 -12.75
C GLY A 236 1.97 34.43 -11.33
N GLN A 237 0.78 33.89 -11.06
CA GLN A 237 0.41 33.31 -9.77
C GLN A 237 0.45 31.78 -9.77
N LYS A 238 0.52 31.15 -10.94
CA LYS A 238 0.59 29.70 -11.10
C LYS A 238 1.85 29.13 -10.46
N ASP A 239 1.67 28.04 -9.72
CA ASP A 239 2.77 27.34 -9.05
C ASP A 239 3.29 26.18 -9.90
N TRP A 240 4.19 26.51 -10.82
CA TRP A 240 4.87 25.49 -11.63
C TRP A 240 5.87 24.71 -10.77
N HIS A 241 5.82 23.38 -10.84
CA HIS A 241 6.73 22.51 -10.11
C HIS A 241 8.19 22.81 -10.53
N PRO A 242 9.12 22.96 -9.57
CA PRO A 242 10.53 23.20 -9.88
C PRO A 242 11.09 22.15 -10.85
N ASN A 243 11.92 22.58 -11.80
CA ASN A 243 12.57 21.73 -12.80
C ASN A 243 11.61 20.94 -13.73
N SER A 244 10.33 21.30 -13.79
CA SER A 244 9.33 20.64 -14.67
C SER A 244 9.20 21.29 -16.06
N ASN A 245 10.05 22.27 -16.38
CA ASN A 245 9.93 23.07 -17.61
C ASN A 245 8.53 23.70 -17.80
N ASN A 246 7.85 24.08 -16.71
CA ASN A 246 6.47 24.55 -16.70
C ASN A 246 5.48 23.57 -17.36
N GLN A 247 5.67 22.27 -17.13
CA GLN A 247 4.74 21.23 -17.57
C GLN A 247 3.94 20.63 -16.41
N VAL A 248 4.40 20.76 -15.16
CA VAL A 248 3.69 20.25 -13.99
C VAL A 248 3.19 21.41 -13.14
N LEU A 249 1.88 21.63 -13.14
CA LEU A 249 1.20 22.66 -12.35
C LEU A 249 0.75 22.08 -11.01
N ASN A 250 1.25 22.64 -9.92
CA ASN A 250 0.84 22.30 -8.57
C ASN A 250 -0.39 23.15 -8.19
N LEU A 251 -1.51 22.50 -7.89
CA LEU A 251 -2.74 23.18 -7.46
C LEU A 251 -2.92 23.10 -5.94
N VAL A 252 -2.63 21.92 -5.39
CA VAL A 252 -2.52 21.67 -3.94
C VAL A 252 -1.26 20.84 -3.76
N HIS A 253 -0.27 21.35 -3.03
CA HIS A 253 1.00 20.65 -2.89
C HIS A 253 1.52 20.65 -1.45
N PRO A 254 1.74 19.48 -0.84
CA PRO A 254 2.04 19.38 0.59
C PRO A 254 3.38 19.99 1.01
N SER A 255 4.25 20.30 0.05
CA SER A 255 5.52 20.99 0.32
C SER A 255 5.39 22.51 0.42
N LEU A 256 4.20 23.07 0.22
CA LEU A 256 3.93 24.49 0.43
C LEU A 256 3.23 24.66 1.80
N TRP A 257 3.78 25.53 2.66
CA TRP A 257 3.42 25.62 4.09
C TRP A 257 3.49 24.29 4.86
N PRO A 258 4.62 23.55 4.79
CA PRO A 258 4.83 22.39 5.66
C PRO A 258 4.97 22.85 7.13
N ILE A 259 4.99 21.91 8.06
CA ILE A 259 5.53 22.17 9.40
C ILE A 259 7.03 22.43 9.24
N ILE A 260 7.50 23.49 9.88
CA ILE A 260 8.92 23.81 10.04
C ILE A 260 9.27 23.58 11.51
N TYR A 261 10.07 22.57 11.80
CA TYR A 261 10.38 22.20 13.17
C TYR A 261 11.08 23.35 13.91
N ASN A 262 10.71 23.54 15.18
CA ASN A 262 11.13 24.62 16.06
C ASN A 262 10.71 26.05 15.61
N VAL A 263 9.91 26.17 14.54
CA VAL A 263 9.40 27.46 14.03
C VAL A 263 7.88 27.47 14.01
N THR A 264 7.24 26.45 13.42
CA THR A 264 5.79 26.31 13.41
C THR A 264 5.27 26.12 14.84
N ILE A 265 4.23 26.88 15.19
CA ILE A 265 3.60 26.89 16.51
C ILE A 265 2.30 26.08 16.46
N ASP A 266 2.09 25.23 17.46
CA ASP A 266 0.85 24.48 17.64
C ASP A 266 -0.27 25.34 18.27
N THR A 267 -1.48 24.81 18.34
CA THR A 267 -2.63 25.49 18.93
C THR A 267 -2.50 25.73 20.45
N SER A 268 -1.51 25.12 21.10
CA SER A 268 -1.19 25.34 22.51
C SER A 268 -0.15 26.45 22.72
N GLY A 269 0.39 27.03 21.63
CA GLY A 269 1.41 28.06 21.66
C GLY A 269 2.85 27.53 21.73
N ASN A 270 3.06 26.21 21.61
CA ASN A 270 4.38 25.61 21.65
C ASN A 270 4.94 25.37 20.24
N SER A 271 6.25 25.52 20.08
CA SER A 271 6.92 25.15 18.84
C SER A 271 6.92 23.63 18.64
N VAL A 272 6.63 23.17 17.43
CA VAL A 272 6.66 21.74 17.10
C VAL A 272 8.10 21.24 17.05
N ALA A 273 8.47 20.30 17.92
CA ALA A 273 9.80 19.71 17.95
C ALA A 273 9.97 18.62 16.86
N PRO A 274 11.19 18.43 16.31
CA PRO A 274 11.45 17.36 15.36
C PRO A 274 11.40 15.99 16.06
N PRO A 275 10.87 14.94 15.40
CA PRO A 275 10.77 13.62 16.00
C PRO A 275 12.16 12.97 16.15
N ASN A 276 12.27 12.07 17.12
CA ASN A 276 13.41 11.16 17.22
C ASN A 276 13.28 10.05 16.18
N GLY A 277 14.38 9.63 15.56
CA GLY A 277 14.36 8.53 14.60
C GLY A 277 15.68 8.33 13.86
N LYS A 278 15.69 7.38 12.92
CA LYS A 278 16.90 6.95 12.22
C LYS A 278 17.49 8.10 11.40
N LYS A 279 18.81 8.25 11.50
CA LYS A 279 19.59 9.20 10.69
C LYS A 279 19.31 8.91 9.20
N ASP A 280 19.10 9.96 8.41
CA ASP A 280 18.79 9.95 6.97
C ASP A 280 17.34 9.58 6.54
N TRP A 281 16.48 9.08 7.45
CA TRP A 281 15.07 8.77 7.13
C TRP A 281 14.06 9.70 7.77
N VAL A 282 14.48 10.45 8.79
CA VAL A 282 13.67 11.46 9.47
C VAL A 282 14.20 12.84 9.12
N SER A 283 13.32 13.71 8.62
CA SER A 283 13.64 15.12 8.50
C SER A 283 13.73 15.76 9.87
N LYS A 284 14.76 16.59 10.06
CA LYS A 284 14.91 17.45 11.25
C LYS A 284 14.40 18.87 11.01
N SER A 285 13.99 19.18 9.78
CA SER A 285 13.63 20.52 9.36
C SER A 285 12.16 20.63 9.00
N PHE A 286 11.59 19.65 8.28
CA PHE A 286 10.26 19.78 7.70
C PHE A 286 9.39 18.54 7.90
N CYS A 287 8.07 18.74 7.96
CA CYS A 287 7.09 17.66 7.88
C CYS A 287 5.89 18.11 7.07
N TRP A 288 5.41 17.27 6.15
CA TRP A 288 4.12 17.54 5.52
C TRP A 288 2.99 17.46 6.56
N LEU A 289 2.01 18.35 6.43
CA LEU A 289 0.92 18.50 7.39
C LEU A 289 -0.32 17.70 6.94
N PRO A 290 -0.64 16.56 7.56
CA PRO A 290 -1.86 15.80 7.27
C PRO A 290 -3.10 16.48 7.83
N SER A 291 -4.22 16.24 7.17
CA SER A 291 -5.57 16.58 7.61
C SER A 291 -6.27 15.36 8.20
N GLU A 292 -7.21 15.59 9.10
CA GLU A 292 -8.04 14.55 9.70
C GLU A 292 -9.33 14.37 8.89
N PHE A 293 -9.58 13.14 8.46
CA PHE A 293 -10.79 12.70 7.79
C PHE A 293 -11.53 11.77 8.76
N GLU A 294 -12.67 12.21 9.28
CA GLU A 294 -13.53 11.41 10.14
C GLU A 294 -14.41 10.52 9.29
N ILE A 295 -14.35 9.22 9.51
CA ILE A 295 -15.02 8.21 8.69
C ILE A 295 -16.09 7.55 9.55
N SER A 296 -17.35 7.62 9.11
CA SER A 296 -18.46 6.99 9.82
C SER A 296 -18.33 5.45 9.79
N PRO A 297 -19.00 4.71 10.70
CA PRO A 297 -19.06 3.25 10.62
C PRO A 297 -19.65 2.71 9.32
N HIS A 298 -20.34 3.55 8.54
CA HIS A 298 -20.92 3.23 7.24
C HIS A 298 -20.02 3.66 6.06
N GLY A 299 -18.86 4.25 6.32
CA GLY A 299 -17.89 4.64 5.28
C GLY A 299 -18.09 6.05 4.71
N GLU A 300 -18.92 6.89 5.33
CA GLU A 300 -19.10 8.29 4.93
C GLU A 300 -18.03 9.18 5.59
N THR A 301 -17.35 9.99 4.79
CA THR A 301 -16.19 10.75 5.23
C THR A 301 -16.48 12.24 5.32
N LYS A 302 -16.10 12.82 6.46
CA LYS A 302 -16.08 14.26 6.69
C LYS A 302 -14.65 14.74 6.90
N VAL A 303 -14.24 15.73 6.11
CA VAL A 303 -12.97 16.45 6.34
C VAL A 303 -13.10 17.27 7.62
N ALA A 304 -12.42 16.84 8.69
CA ALA A 304 -12.64 17.31 10.06
C ALA A 304 -11.63 18.38 10.52
N SER A 305 -10.49 18.49 9.85
CA SER A 305 -9.53 19.58 10.02
C SER A 305 -9.14 20.16 8.66
N TYR A 306 -8.46 21.31 8.61
CA TYR A 306 -8.25 21.95 7.31
C TYR A 306 -7.28 21.19 6.41
N ILE A 307 -7.48 21.28 5.09
CA ILE A 307 -6.54 20.78 4.09
C ILE A 307 -5.50 21.85 3.82
N ASN A 308 -4.23 21.48 3.95
CA ASN A 308 -3.14 22.41 3.67
C ASN A 308 -3.25 22.90 2.21
N ASN A 309 -3.16 24.22 2.00
CA ASN A 309 -3.41 24.92 0.73
C ASN A 309 -4.88 25.01 0.27
N LEU A 310 -5.83 24.47 1.05
CA LEU A 310 -7.28 24.60 0.84
C LEU A 310 -7.98 25.06 2.14
N SER A 311 -7.45 26.12 2.77
CA SER A 311 -7.81 26.49 4.14
C SER A 311 -8.86 27.60 4.25
N THR A 312 -9.16 28.35 3.18
CA THR A 312 -10.13 29.45 3.25
C THR A 312 -11.57 28.93 3.38
N PRO A 313 -12.48 29.64 4.07
CA PRO A 313 -13.91 29.33 4.14
C PRO A 313 -14.56 28.92 2.82
N LYS A 314 -14.32 29.68 1.74
CA LYS A 314 -14.89 29.38 0.41
C LYS A 314 -14.34 28.07 -0.17
N GLN A 315 -13.04 27.83 -0.01
CA GLN A 315 -12.41 26.57 -0.44
C GLN A 315 -12.93 25.39 0.38
N LYS A 316 -13.14 25.56 1.69
CA LYS A 316 -13.72 24.53 2.56
C LYS A 316 -15.12 24.14 2.10
N GLU A 317 -15.98 25.13 1.87
CA GLU A 317 -17.35 24.91 1.39
C GLU A 317 -17.38 24.17 0.05
N LEU A 318 -16.51 24.55 -0.88
CA LEU A 318 -16.46 23.97 -2.22
C LEU A 318 -15.81 22.57 -2.26
N PHE A 319 -14.61 22.42 -1.69
CA PHE A 319 -13.79 21.22 -1.90
C PHE A 319 -14.08 20.10 -0.91
N TYR A 320 -14.40 20.39 0.35
CA TYR A 320 -14.41 19.35 1.39
C TYR A 320 -15.52 18.31 1.19
N PRO A 321 -16.76 18.70 0.81
CA PRO A 321 -17.79 17.72 0.49
C PRO A 321 -17.41 16.82 -0.69
N ILE A 322 -16.78 17.39 -1.72
CA ILE A 322 -16.34 16.64 -2.90
C ILE A 322 -15.23 15.66 -2.52
N LEU A 323 -14.18 16.14 -1.85
CA LEU A 323 -13.04 15.32 -1.44
C LEU A 323 -13.43 14.23 -0.44
N GLY A 324 -14.38 14.51 0.48
CA GLY A 324 -14.97 13.51 1.37
C GLY A 324 -15.62 12.36 0.60
N ARG A 325 -16.53 12.67 -0.34
CA ARG A 325 -17.20 11.65 -1.19
C ARG A 325 -16.22 10.85 -2.04
N ILE A 326 -15.16 11.47 -2.55
CA ILE A 326 -14.13 10.76 -3.30
C ILE A 326 -13.34 9.85 -2.37
N PHE A 327 -13.02 10.31 -1.15
CA PHE A 327 -12.31 9.51 -0.16
C PHE A 327 -13.13 8.29 0.28
N ASP A 328 -14.46 8.40 0.38
CA ASP A 328 -15.36 7.25 0.65
C ASP A 328 -15.08 6.07 -0.29
N LYS A 329 -14.87 6.38 -1.57
CA LYS A 329 -14.60 5.37 -2.61
C LYS A 329 -13.16 4.84 -2.56
N PHE A 330 -12.23 5.60 -1.97
CA PHE A 330 -10.86 5.15 -1.71
C PHE A 330 -10.74 4.26 -0.48
N ILE A 331 -11.68 4.31 0.48
CA ILE A 331 -11.60 3.51 1.71
C ILE A 331 -11.36 2.03 1.41
N PRO A 332 -12.10 1.36 0.50
CA PRO A 332 -11.86 -0.06 0.26
C PRO A 332 -10.53 -0.34 -0.44
N LEU A 333 -10.09 0.55 -1.35
CA LEU A 333 -8.75 0.48 -1.95
C LEU A 333 -7.67 0.52 -0.85
N PHE A 334 -7.78 1.45 0.10
CA PHE A 334 -6.85 1.57 1.23
C PHE A 334 -6.93 0.38 2.18
N ASN A 335 -8.13 -0.06 2.57
CA ASN A 335 -8.33 -1.23 3.43
C ASN A 335 -7.64 -2.47 2.86
N HIS A 336 -7.71 -2.68 1.54
CA HIS A 336 -7.04 -3.81 0.90
C HIS A 336 -5.52 -3.67 0.89
N VAL A 337 -4.98 -2.47 0.63
CA VAL A 337 -3.54 -2.22 0.75
C VAL A 337 -3.05 -2.47 2.18
N LEU A 338 -3.75 -1.92 3.18
CA LEU A 338 -3.42 -2.13 4.60
C LEU A 338 -3.49 -3.61 4.99
N ALA A 339 -4.48 -4.34 4.50
CA ALA A 339 -4.61 -5.77 4.76
C ALA A 339 -3.47 -6.56 4.12
N ASN A 340 -3.07 -6.23 2.89
CA ASN A 340 -1.89 -6.86 2.27
C ASN A 340 -0.61 -6.56 3.04
N LEU A 341 -0.46 -5.34 3.55
CA LEU A 341 0.69 -4.95 4.37
C LEU A 341 0.73 -5.72 5.69
N LYS A 342 -0.41 -5.87 6.38
CA LYS A 342 -0.52 -6.64 7.64
C LYS A 342 -0.25 -8.13 7.43
N GLU A 343 -0.67 -8.69 6.30
CA GLU A 343 -0.47 -10.11 5.97
C GLU A 343 0.89 -10.44 5.37
N GLY A 344 1.64 -9.45 4.89
CA GLY A 344 2.85 -9.68 4.09
C GLY A 344 2.56 -10.22 2.67
N SER A 345 1.30 -10.22 2.23
CA SER A 345 0.89 -10.81 0.95
C SER A 345 1.29 -9.96 -0.28
N TYR A 346 1.82 -8.75 -0.07
CA TYR A 346 2.45 -7.93 -1.12
C TYR A 346 3.74 -8.55 -1.67
N ASP A 347 4.40 -9.45 -0.94
CA ASP A 347 5.62 -10.16 -1.37
C ASP A 347 5.45 -11.69 -1.43
N HIS A 348 4.21 -12.14 -1.58
CA HIS A 348 3.87 -13.56 -1.68
C HIS A 348 4.58 -14.24 -2.87
N LYS A 349 5.26 -15.38 -2.69
CA LYS A 349 6.00 -16.08 -3.78
C LYS A 349 5.19 -17.18 -4.43
N ARG A 350 5.13 -17.24 -5.76
CA ARG A 350 4.50 -18.33 -6.53
C ARG A 350 5.46 -19.48 -6.84
N VAL A 351 6.77 -19.21 -6.88
CA VAL A 351 7.81 -20.16 -7.29
C VAL A 351 8.80 -20.40 -6.14
N GLU A 352 9.05 -21.66 -5.80
CA GLU A 352 9.99 -22.09 -4.74
C GLU A 352 11.37 -22.45 -5.31
N ARG A 353 12.43 -22.28 -4.51
CA ARG A 353 13.81 -22.63 -4.88
C ARG A 353 13.98 -24.15 -5.07
N ASP A 354 14.65 -24.55 -6.16
CA ASP A 354 15.35 -25.84 -6.25
C ASP A 354 16.86 -25.57 -6.18
N TYR A 355 17.60 -26.49 -5.56
CA TYR A 355 19.03 -26.41 -5.29
C TYR A 355 19.88 -26.98 -6.44
N ARG A 356 19.27 -27.41 -7.56
CA ARG A 356 19.95 -28.11 -8.64
C ARG A 356 20.02 -27.26 -9.91
N TYR A 357 21.01 -26.37 -9.97
CA TYR A 357 21.21 -25.52 -11.15
C TYR A 357 21.45 -26.33 -12.43
N ALA A 358 20.58 -26.15 -13.44
CA ALA A 358 20.78 -26.63 -14.80
C ALA A 358 20.61 -25.46 -15.81
N PRO A 359 21.62 -25.18 -16.67
CA PRO A 359 21.52 -24.11 -17.66
C PRO A 359 20.40 -24.40 -18.68
N PRO A 360 19.72 -23.36 -19.22
CA PRO A 360 18.66 -23.54 -20.20
C PRO A 360 19.19 -24.19 -21.47
N GLU A 361 18.37 -25.03 -22.12
CA GLU A 361 18.62 -25.44 -23.49
C GLU A 361 18.41 -24.24 -24.43
N ILE A 362 19.48 -23.82 -25.12
CA ILE A 362 19.41 -22.80 -26.17
C ILE A 362 18.87 -23.45 -27.44
N LEU A 363 17.76 -22.93 -27.96
CA LEU A 363 17.07 -23.51 -29.11
C LEU A 363 17.29 -22.73 -30.39
N SER A 364 17.31 -23.43 -31.52
CA SER A 364 17.12 -22.79 -32.81
C SER A 364 15.71 -22.19 -32.88
N GLN A 365 15.51 -21.13 -33.67
CA GLN A 365 14.18 -20.51 -33.86
C GLN A 365 13.14 -21.55 -34.31
N ARG A 366 13.53 -22.46 -35.21
CA ARG A 366 12.67 -23.53 -35.73
C ARG A 366 12.26 -24.51 -34.64
N ASP A 367 13.20 -24.98 -33.81
CA ASP A 367 12.92 -25.94 -32.75
C ASP A 367 12.10 -25.32 -31.62
N HIS A 368 12.41 -24.08 -31.25
CA HIS A 368 11.62 -23.29 -30.32
C HIS A 368 10.15 -23.18 -30.80
N ASP A 369 9.94 -22.75 -32.05
CA ASP A 369 8.59 -22.59 -32.61
C ASP A 369 7.82 -23.90 -32.71
N ARG A 370 8.50 -24.98 -33.14
CA ARG A 370 7.91 -26.33 -33.19
C ARG A 370 7.44 -26.77 -31.79
N ARG A 371 8.31 -26.64 -30.78
CA ARG A 371 8.01 -27.06 -29.40
C ARG A 371 6.93 -26.19 -28.76
N TRP A 372 6.97 -24.88 -28.98
CA TRP A 372 5.94 -23.94 -28.52
C TRP A 372 4.57 -24.29 -29.06
N GLU A 373 4.42 -24.49 -30.38
CA GLU A 373 3.13 -24.84 -30.97
C GLU A 373 2.63 -26.22 -30.51
N ARG A 374 3.54 -27.18 -30.24
CA ARG A 374 3.14 -28.47 -29.64
C ARG A 374 2.56 -28.28 -28.25
N LEU A 375 3.20 -27.46 -27.40
CA LEU A 375 2.71 -27.15 -26.05
C LEU A 375 1.31 -26.50 -26.09
N LEU A 376 1.11 -25.54 -26.99
CA LEU A 376 -0.19 -24.88 -27.17
C LEU A 376 -1.28 -25.86 -27.66
N LYS A 377 -0.97 -26.74 -28.61
CA LYS A 377 -1.92 -27.77 -29.10
C LYS A 377 -2.32 -28.76 -28.02
N GLN A 378 -1.37 -29.16 -27.17
CA GLN A 378 -1.65 -30.05 -26.04
C GLN A 378 -2.60 -29.39 -25.02
N PHE A 379 -2.38 -28.10 -24.71
CA PHE A 379 -3.30 -27.34 -23.86
C PHE A 379 -4.70 -27.18 -24.49
N GLU A 380 -4.76 -26.96 -25.81
CA GLU A 380 -6.03 -26.88 -26.56
C GLU A 380 -6.81 -28.19 -26.50
N GLY A 381 -6.15 -29.31 -26.80
CA GLY A 381 -6.78 -30.62 -26.98
C GLY A 381 -7.17 -31.35 -25.69
N ARG A 382 -7.00 -30.76 -24.50
CA ARG A 382 -7.19 -31.42 -23.18
C ARG A 382 -6.39 -32.71 -22.98
N LYS A 383 -5.50 -33.06 -23.91
CA LYS A 383 -4.63 -34.23 -23.78
C LYS A 383 -3.68 -33.99 -22.61
N TYR A 384 -3.30 -35.06 -21.90
CA TYR A 384 -2.21 -35.02 -20.93
C TYR A 384 -1.01 -34.37 -21.62
N LEU A 385 -0.74 -33.10 -21.31
CA LEU A 385 0.48 -32.42 -21.74
C LEU A 385 1.63 -33.32 -21.25
N LEU A 386 2.48 -33.79 -22.17
CA LEU A 386 3.55 -34.74 -21.86
C LEU A 386 4.36 -34.23 -20.67
N THR A 387 4.63 -35.13 -19.72
CA THR A 387 5.41 -34.86 -18.51
C THR A 387 6.80 -34.37 -18.94
N VAL A 388 7.10 -33.09 -18.67
CA VAL A 388 8.46 -32.57 -18.83
C VAL A 388 9.21 -32.97 -17.57
N GLY A 389 9.89 -34.11 -17.61
CA GLY A 389 10.79 -34.52 -16.54
C GLY A 389 11.94 -33.52 -16.42
N LEU A 390 12.08 -32.89 -15.26
CA LEU A 390 13.14 -31.92 -14.95
C LEU A 390 14.48 -32.58 -14.58
N HIS A 391 14.67 -33.88 -14.85
CA HIS A 391 15.86 -34.61 -14.43
C HIS A 391 16.59 -35.32 -15.56
N LYS A 392 17.81 -34.85 -15.84
CA LYS A 392 18.94 -35.74 -16.13
C LYS A 392 19.41 -36.27 -14.79
N ASN A 393 19.05 -37.50 -14.45
CA ASN A 393 19.77 -38.45 -13.59
C ASN A 393 18.78 -39.46 -13.00
N GLU A 394 18.11 -40.22 -13.86
CA GLU A 394 17.99 -41.65 -13.58
C GLU A 394 18.63 -42.36 -14.79
N PRO A 395 19.73 -43.10 -14.60
CA PRO A 395 20.21 -43.99 -15.63
C PRO A 395 19.15 -45.08 -15.81
N GLU A 396 18.72 -45.27 -17.05
CA GLU A 396 18.26 -46.55 -17.61
C GLU A 396 17.73 -47.56 -16.58
N ASN A 397 16.44 -47.49 -16.23
CA ASN A 397 15.64 -48.65 -15.80
C ASN A 397 14.14 -48.31 -15.72
N TYR A 398 13.53 -48.02 -16.86
CA TYR A 398 12.17 -48.49 -17.09
C TYR A 398 12.28 -49.68 -18.03
N TYR A 399 12.55 -50.84 -17.44
CA TYR A 399 12.35 -52.11 -18.12
C TYR A 399 10.85 -52.20 -18.43
N CYS A 400 10.52 -52.27 -19.71
CA CYS A 400 9.25 -52.82 -20.17
C CYS A 400 9.22 -54.28 -19.73
N GLY A 401 8.77 -54.52 -18.49
CA GLY A 401 8.58 -55.85 -17.94
C GLY A 401 7.19 -56.34 -18.27
N LEU A 402 7.06 -57.03 -19.40
CA LEU A 402 6.08 -58.11 -19.50
C LEU A 402 6.47 -59.14 -18.43
N SER A 403 5.62 -59.32 -17.43
CA SER A 403 5.62 -60.54 -16.62
C SER A 403 4.17 -61.00 -16.49
N ASP A 404 3.89 -62.06 -17.25
CA ASP A 404 2.80 -62.98 -17.00
C ASP A 404 2.90 -63.57 -15.58
N ASP A 405 1.76 -64.11 -15.13
CA ASP A 405 1.56 -65.02 -13.99
C ASP A 405 0.98 -64.43 -12.68
N ALA A 406 -0.35 -64.52 -12.63
CA ALA A 406 -1.14 -65.34 -11.69
C ALA A 406 -1.13 -65.05 -10.17
N ASP A 407 -2.37 -64.93 -9.68
CA ASP A 407 -2.91 -65.32 -8.37
C ASP A 407 -2.72 -64.40 -7.13
N GLY A 408 -3.85 -63.90 -6.62
CA GLY A 408 -4.10 -63.89 -5.16
C GLY A 408 -4.50 -62.58 -4.47
N GLN A 409 -5.82 -62.39 -4.35
CA GLN A 409 -6.57 -61.75 -3.23
C GLN A 409 -6.47 -60.23 -2.97
N GLU A 410 -7.65 -59.60 -3.16
CA GLU A 410 -8.07 -58.29 -2.65
C GLU A 410 -8.07 -58.23 -1.11
N GLU A 411 -7.69 -57.08 -0.55
CA GLU A 411 -8.46 -56.42 0.51
C GLU A 411 -8.45 -54.89 0.28
N ALA A 412 -9.65 -54.31 0.30
CA ALA A 412 -9.98 -52.95 -0.07
C ALA A 412 -9.74 -51.94 1.07
N VAL A 413 -9.36 -50.71 0.71
CA VAL A 413 -9.64 -49.52 1.53
C VAL A 413 -10.06 -48.38 0.60
N ASP A 414 -11.35 -48.06 0.65
CA ASP A 414 -12.03 -47.01 -0.12
C ASP A 414 -11.53 -45.61 0.26
N ASN A 415 -11.28 -44.77 -0.75
CA ASN A 415 -11.48 -43.32 -0.69
C ASN A 415 -11.80 -42.80 -2.10
N GLU A 416 -13.08 -42.58 -2.35
CA GLU A 416 -13.62 -42.03 -3.58
C GLU A 416 -13.08 -40.62 -3.88
N ILE A 417 -12.26 -40.49 -4.92
CA ILE A 417 -12.29 -39.36 -5.83
C ILE A 417 -12.67 -39.94 -7.19
N ASN A 418 -13.95 -39.83 -7.54
CA ASN A 418 -14.48 -40.27 -8.82
C ASN A 418 -14.05 -39.27 -9.91
N LEU A 419 -12.86 -39.51 -10.47
CA LEU A 419 -12.45 -38.99 -11.77
C LEU A 419 -12.66 -40.13 -12.76
N ASP A 420 -13.67 -39.99 -13.61
CA ASP A 420 -13.98 -40.96 -14.67
C ASP A 420 -12.71 -41.30 -15.47
N TYR A 421 -12.20 -42.51 -15.27
CA TYR A 421 -11.17 -43.14 -16.08
C TYR A 421 -11.85 -43.66 -17.35
N GLU A 422 -11.85 -42.86 -18.41
CA GLU A 422 -12.09 -43.40 -19.75
C GLU A 422 -10.78 -43.90 -20.37
N GLU A 423 -10.90 -45.09 -20.93
CA GLU A 423 -9.87 -45.99 -21.45
C GLU A 423 -8.89 -45.38 -22.46
N GLU A 424 -7.73 -46.03 -22.52
CA GLU A 424 -6.61 -45.81 -23.41
C GLU A 424 -7.04 -45.54 -24.87
N SER A 425 -6.74 -44.33 -25.35
CA SER A 425 -6.77 -44.02 -26.78
C SER A 425 -5.37 -44.19 -27.35
N ASP A 426 -5.23 -45.21 -28.19
CA ASP A 426 -4.09 -45.55 -29.03
C ASP A 426 -3.31 -44.31 -29.50
N CYS A 427 -2.08 -44.18 -28.99
CA CYS A 427 -1.08 -43.31 -29.59
C CYS A 427 -0.12 -44.18 -30.43
N GLU A 428 -0.41 -44.32 -31.73
CA GLU A 428 0.52 -44.90 -32.72
C GLU A 428 1.79 -44.03 -32.97
N ASP A 429 2.10 -43.07 -32.10
CA ASP A 429 3.25 -42.15 -32.22
C ASP A 429 4.40 -42.48 -31.24
N GLN A 430 4.46 -43.70 -30.69
CA GLN A 430 5.47 -44.06 -29.69
C GLN A 430 6.92 -44.09 -30.23
N TYR A 431 7.13 -44.15 -31.55
CA TYR A 431 8.47 -44.25 -32.14
C TYR A 431 9.16 -42.90 -32.47
N GLU A 432 8.46 -41.76 -32.43
CA GLU A 432 9.10 -40.42 -32.49
C GLU A 432 9.35 -39.79 -31.11
N CYS A 433 8.91 -40.43 -30.03
CA CYS A 433 8.99 -39.89 -28.66
C CYS A 433 10.39 -39.99 -28.01
N GLY A 434 11.40 -40.50 -28.73
CA GLY A 434 12.71 -40.86 -28.16
C GLY A 434 13.68 -39.72 -27.84
N ARG A 435 13.41 -38.45 -28.18
CA ARG A 435 14.35 -37.31 -27.90
C ARG A 435 13.67 -35.95 -27.73
N ASP A 436 12.49 -35.88 -27.11
CA ASP A 436 11.77 -34.61 -26.92
C ASP A 436 11.70 -34.13 -25.46
N TYR A 437 12.62 -34.60 -24.62
CA TYR A 437 12.92 -33.96 -23.35
C TYR A 437 13.82 -32.75 -23.60
N TYR A 438 13.51 -31.61 -22.98
CA TYR A 438 14.36 -30.43 -23.04
C TYR A 438 14.51 -29.83 -21.66
N ILE A 439 15.69 -29.29 -21.38
CA ILE A 439 15.97 -28.66 -20.08
C ILE A 439 15.38 -27.26 -20.13
N VAL A 440 14.18 -27.11 -19.59
CA VAL A 440 13.73 -25.82 -19.06
C VAL A 440 14.68 -25.53 -17.91
N ARG A 441 15.31 -24.34 -17.91
CA ARG A 441 16.19 -23.94 -16.81
C ARG A 441 15.50 -24.19 -15.48
N ASP A 442 16.23 -24.73 -14.51
CA ASP A 442 15.72 -24.85 -13.16
C ASP A 442 15.56 -23.44 -12.56
N MET A 443 14.35 -22.91 -12.73
CA MET A 443 13.91 -21.61 -12.25
C MET A 443 13.05 -21.75 -11.00
N GLY A 444 13.09 -22.93 -10.35
CA GLY A 444 12.22 -23.30 -9.24
C GLY A 444 10.91 -23.92 -9.69
N TYR A 445 10.19 -24.56 -8.76
CA TYR A 445 8.90 -25.21 -9.03
C TYR A 445 7.73 -24.30 -8.62
N ILE A 446 6.67 -24.33 -9.41
CA ILE A 446 5.42 -23.64 -9.08
C ILE A 446 4.68 -24.42 -7.99
N LEU A 447 4.11 -23.71 -7.04
CA LEU A 447 3.30 -24.29 -5.99
C LEU A 447 1.85 -23.83 -6.13
N ASP A 448 0.94 -24.75 -6.45
CA ASP A 448 -0.50 -24.48 -6.59
C ASP A 448 -1.12 -23.88 -5.32
N GLN A 449 -0.65 -24.31 -4.15
CA GLN A 449 -1.05 -23.72 -2.86
C GLN A 449 -0.63 -22.24 -2.74
N ARG A 450 0.29 -21.75 -3.56
CA ARG A 450 0.75 -20.36 -3.57
C ARG A 450 0.16 -19.53 -4.72
N MET A 451 -0.96 -19.93 -5.31
CA MET A 451 -1.74 -19.02 -6.15
C MET A 451 -2.17 -17.76 -5.37
N TRP A 452 -2.37 -16.67 -6.11
CA TRP A 452 -2.92 -15.42 -5.59
C TRP A 452 -4.22 -15.64 -4.81
N ARG A 453 -4.37 -14.86 -3.73
CA ARG A 453 -5.58 -14.84 -2.90
C ARG A 453 -5.87 -13.39 -2.50
N PRO A 454 -7.14 -12.99 -2.40
CA PRO A 454 -7.50 -11.71 -1.80
C PRO A 454 -7.15 -11.70 -0.30
N PRO A 455 -7.05 -10.51 0.32
CA PRO A 455 -6.85 -10.40 1.76
C PRO A 455 -7.91 -11.16 2.55
N LYS A 456 -7.54 -11.71 3.71
CA LYS A 456 -8.47 -12.48 4.54
C LYS A 456 -9.59 -11.55 5.07
N PRO A 457 -10.86 -12.00 5.10
CA PRO A 457 -11.96 -11.21 5.62
C PRO A 457 -11.74 -10.70 7.05
N GLN A 458 -11.08 -11.49 7.90
CA GLN A 458 -10.74 -11.07 9.26
C GLN A 458 -9.72 -9.93 9.26
N THR A 459 -8.64 -10.03 8.47
CA THR A 459 -7.65 -8.94 8.34
C THR A 459 -8.31 -7.66 7.86
N LEU A 460 -9.20 -7.74 6.86
CA LEU A 460 -9.93 -6.58 6.35
C LEU A 460 -10.75 -5.92 7.46
N LYS A 461 -11.43 -6.70 8.31
CA LYS A 461 -12.17 -6.17 9.46
C LYS A 461 -11.26 -5.48 10.49
N ASP A 462 -10.06 -6.01 10.70
CA ASP A 462 -9.12 -5.50 11.70
C ASP A 462 -8.45 -4.18 11.28
N VAL A 463 -8.24 -3.96 9.97
CA VAL A 463 -7.51 -2.78 9.44
C VAL A 463 -8.42 -1.74 8.81
N LYS A 464 -9.74 -1.98 8.84
CA LYS A 464 -10.72 -1.12 8.18
C LYS A 464 -10.66 0.31 8.70
N LEU A 465 -10.79 1.29 7.79
CA LEU A 465 -10.82 2.70 8.15
C LEU A 465 -12.20 3.17 8.64
N GLU A 466 -13.26 2.43 8.34
CA GLU A 466 -14.63 2.76 8.74
C GLU A 466 -14.79 2.82 10.26
N GLY A 467 -15.31 3.94 10.77
CA GLY A 467 -15.42 4.22 12.21
C GLY A 467 -14.14 4.79 12.84
N THR A 468 -13.15 5.18 12.03
CA THR A 468 -11.88 5.77 12.50
C THR A 468 -11.68 7.19 12.00
N THR A 469 -10.60 7.84 12.44
CA THR A 469 -10.13 9.11 11.87
C THR A 469 -8.83 8.88 11.11
N ALA A 470 -8.89 8.99 9.79
CA ALA A 470 -7.72 8.87 8.94
C ALA A 470 -6.92 10.18 8.92
N ARG A 471 -5.58 10.05 8.90
CA ARG A 471 -4.66 11.18 8.68
C ARG A 471 -4.23 11.15 7.23
N VAL A 472 -4.60 12.17 6.47
CA VAL A 472 -4.47 12.17 5.01
C VAL A 472 -3.84 13.47 4.53
N ILE A 473 -2.82 13.35 3.70
CA ILE A 473 -2.23 14.48 2.98
C ILE A 473 -2.83 14.51 1.58
N VAL A 474 -3.32 15.68 1.15
CA VAL A 474 -3.94 15.87 -0.17
C VAL A 474 -2.95 16.54 -1.11
N LYS A 475 -2.90 16.07 -2.36
CA LYS A 475 -2.17 16.71 -3.45
C LYS A 475 -3.02 16.72 -4.71
N ILE A 476 -3.01 17.83 -5.43
CA ILE A 476 -3.68 18.00 -6.73
C ILE A 476 -2.67 18.60 -7.69
N ALA A 477 -2.47 17.96 -8.83
CA ALA A 477 -1.53 18.41 -9.84
C ALA A 477 -2.03 18.10 -11.26
N SER A 478 -1.60 18.94 -12.20
CA SER A 478 -1.90 18.81 -13.63
C SER A 478 -0.61 18.79 -14.42
N ILE A 479 -0.42 17.77 -15.26
CA ILE A 479 0.63 17.76 -16.29
C ILE A 479 0.02 18.31 -17.58
N ILE A 480 0.64 19.34 -18.14
CA ILE A 480 0.18 20.06 -19.33
C ILE A 480 1.26 19.97 -20.40
N LEU A 481 0.86 19.53 -21.59
CA LEU A 481 1.69 19.46 -22.79
C LEU A 481 1.15 20.45 -23.82
N THR A 482 2.08 21.18 -24.44
CA THR A 482 1.76 22.16 -25.49
C THR A 482 2.47 21.76 -26.78
N PRO A 483 2.08 22.31 -27.94
CA PRO A 483 2.81 22.09 -29.19
C PRO A 483 4.30 22.41 -29.10
N ASP A 484 4.69 23.41 -28.29
CA ASP A 484 6.09 23.78 -28.05
C ASP A 484 6.83 22.80 -27.11
N LYS A 485 6.09 22.09 -26.26
CA LYS A 485 6.61 21.12 -25.28
C LYS A 485 5.76 19.85 -25.31
N PRO A 486 5.84 19.08 -26.42
CA PRO A 486 4.87 18.00 -26.71
C PRO A 486 5.14 16.72 -25.94
N GLU A 487 6.26 16.63 -25.21
CA GLU A 487 6.75 15.41 -24.56
C GLU A 487 6.99 15.64 -23.06
N TYR A 488 6.55 14.69 -22.24
CA TYR A 488 6.90 14.57 -20.82
C TYR A 488 7.86 13.41 -20.64
N THR A 489 9.06 13.66 -20.10
CA THR A 489 10.13 12.66 -19.98
C THR A 489 9.93 11.64 -18.86
N GLY A 490 8.82 11.71 -18.12
CA GLY A 490 8.56 10.86 -16.97
C GLY A 490 9.09 11.42 -15.65
N GLY A 491 8.70 10.78 -14.55
CA GLY A 491 9.16 11.09 -13.20
C GLY A 491 10.38 10.27 -12.78
N THR A 492 11.02 10.68 -11.69
CA THR A 492 12.10 9.90 -11.05
C THR A 492 11.53 8.78 -10.18
N TRP A 493 12.31 7.72 -9.95
CA TRP A 493 11.96 6.71 -8.95
C TRP A 493 11.98 7.30 -7.54
N HIS A 494 10.89 7.15 -6.79
CA HIS A 494 10.77 7.65 -5.42
C HIS A 494 9.75 6.85 -4.60
N VAL A 495 9.82 7.03 -3.28
CA VAL A 495 8.74 6.76 -2.33
C VAL A 495 8.22 8.11 -1.79
N GLU A 496 7.02 8.13 -1.23
CA GLU A 496 6.42 9.35 -0.73
C GLU A 496 6.93 9.71 0.67
N ALA A 497 7.36 10.97 0.79
CA ALA A 497 7.80 11.59 2.04
C ALA A 497 8.89 10.83 2.82
N MET A 498 8.95 11.05 4.13
CA MET A 498 9.95 10.53 5.06
C MET A 498 9.27 9.85 6.27
N GLU A 499 10.08 9.28 7.17
CA GLU A 499 9.59 8.55 8.34
C GLU A 499 8.80 9.44 9.31
N ASN A 500 9.00 10.75 9.32
CA ASN A 500 8.23 11.69 10.14
C ASN A 500 6.80 11.93 9.63
N GLU A 501 6.49 11.68 8.35
CA GLU A 501 5.12 11.69 7.81
C GLU A 501 4.41 10.33 7.93
N ARG A 502 5.16 9.23 8.04
CA ARG A 502 4.65 7.85 8.15
C ARG A 502 3.60 7.51 7.06
N ILE A 503 3.82 7.87 5.80
CA ILE A 503 2.91 7.47 4.72
C ILE A 503 3.01 5.95 4.50
N VAL A 504 1.88 5.25 4.62
CA VAL A 504 1.79 3.78 4.44
C VAL A 504 1.20 3.39 3.09
N SER A 505 0.32 4.22 2.55
CA SER A 505 -0.34 3.97 1.27
C SER A 505 -0.61 5.26 0.52
N THR A 506 -0.58 5.17 -0.81
CA THR A 506 -0.85 6.29 -1.72
C THR A 506 -2.00 5.91 -2.64
N GLY A 507 -3.03 6.75 -2.66
CA GLY A 507 -4.17 6.66 -3.57
C GLY A 507 -4.11 7.76 -4.63
N ILE A 508 -4.11 7.41 -5.91
CA ILE A 508 -4.08 8.34 -7.05
C ILE A 508 -5.34 8.16 -7.88
N TYR A 509 -6.04 9.25 -8.17
CA TYR A 509 -7.18 9.30 -9.07
C TYR A 509 -6.85 10.18 -10.30
N TYR A 510 -6.93 9.57 -11.49
CA TYR A 510 -6.73 10.24 -12.78
C TYR A 510 -8.06 10.80 -13.28
N TYR A 511 -8.40 12.02 -12.84
CA TYR A 511 -9.75 12.57 -13.04
C TYR A 511 -10.00 13.19 -14.40
N SER A 512 -8.94 13.56 -15.13
CA SER A 512 -9.07 14.05 -16.51
C SER A 512 -7.80 13.79 -17.32
N GLN A 513 -7.96 13.29 -18.53
CA GLN A 513 -6.85 13.08 -19.47
C GLN A 513 -7.32 13.30 -20.90
N GLU A 514 -6.62 14.17 -21.63
CA GLU A 514 -6.97 14.50 -23.02
C GLU A 514 -5.72 14.63 -23.88
N ASN A 515 -5.81 14.21 -25.15
CA ASN A 515 -4.77 14.36 -26.17
C ASN A 515 -3.37 13.87 -25.76
N THR A 516 -3.27 12.78 -25.01
CA THR A 516 -2.00 12.20 -24.54
C THR A 516 -1.90 10.72 -24.85
N THR A 517 -0.70 10.25 -25.19
CA THR A 517 -0.42 8.82 -25.38
C THR A 517 -0.55 8.04 -24.06
N THR A 518 -0.73 6.73 -24.17
CA THR A 518 -0.78 5.83 -23.01
C THR A 518 0.50 5.92 -22.18
N SER A 519 0.34 5.93 -20.86
CA SER A 519 1.43 5.95 -19.88
C SER A 519 1.11 4.98 -18.75
N HIS A 520 2.13 4.64 -17.98
CA HIS A 520 1.98 3.78 -16.81
C HIS A 520 2.59 4.41 -15.56
N LEU A 521 2.10 3.94 -14.42
CA LEU A 521 2.72 4.10 -13.12
C LEU A 521 3.53 2.82 -12.87
N ALA A 522 4.85 2.92 -13.00
CA ALA A 522 5.77 1.79 -12.85
C ALA A 522 6.17 1.60 -11.39
N PHE A 523 6.35 0.35 -10.97
CA PHE A 523 6.68 -0.04 -9.60
C PHE A 523 7.93 -0.89 -9.53
N ARG A 524 8.73 -0.70 -8.47
CA ARG A 524 9.87 -1.54 -8.11
C ARG A 524 10.02 -1.60 -6.58
N LYS A 525 10.78 -2.57 -6.09
CA LYS A 525 11.08 -2.72 -4.65
C LYS A 525 12.56 -3.00 -4.42
N GLU A 526 13.03 -2.70 -3.20
CA GLU A 526 14.32 -3.19 -2.72
C GLU A 526 14.24 -4.69 -2.48
N VAL A 527 15.32 -5.40 -2.75
CA VAL A 527 15.47 -6.81 -2.42
C VAL A 527 16.77 -7.05 -1.67
N THR A 528 16.73 -7.84 -0.60
CA THR A 528 17.95 -8.26 0.09
C THR A 528 18.54 -9.44 -0.64
N LEU A 529 19.81 -9.33 -1.01
CA LEU A 529 20.63 -10.46 -1.38
C LEU A 529 20.97 -11.17 -0.06
N GLY A 530 20.46 -12.40 0.13
CA GLY A 530 20.90 -13.20 1.28
C GLY A 530 22.43 -13.23 1.29
N LYS A 531 23.04 -12.90 2.44
CA LYS A 531 24.44 -13.28 2.62
C LYS A 531 24.49 -14.80 2.44
N PRO A 532 25.44 -15.38 1.69
CA PRO A 532 25.64 -16.82 1.74
C PRO A 532 25.79 -17.19 3.22
N ASP A 533 25.06 -18.21 3.67
CA ASP A 533 25.04 -18.61 5.07
C ASP A 533 26.49 -18.77 5.57
N GLU A 534 26.84 -18.10 6.67
CA GLU A 534 28.18 -18.22 7.28
C GLU A 534 28.47 -19.66 7.74
N ASN A 535 27.44 -20.52 7.82
CA ASN A 535 27.54 -21.95 8.11
C ASN A 535 27.84 -22.83 6.87
N GLU A 536 27.87 -22.28 5.65
CA GLU A 536 28.34 -22.96 4.44
C GLU A 536 29.85 -22.71 4.17
N TRP A 537 30.56 -22.11 5.13
CA TRP A 537 32.03 -21.95 5.14
C TRP A 537 32.77 -23.14 5.76
N SER A 538 32.29 -24.37 5.56
CA SER A 538 33.11 -25.55 5.82
C SER A 538 34.09 -25.72 4.65
N GLY A 539 35.24 -25.08 4.74
CA GLY A 539 36.40 -25.53 3.96
C GLY A 539 36.80 -26.89 4.50
N ASP A 540 36.69 -27.94 3.69
CA ASP A 540 37.30 -29.23 4.04
C ASP A 540 38.81 -29.04 4.09
N GLU A 541 39.41 -29.24 5.27
CA GLU A 541 40.86 -29.40 5.42
C GLU A 541 41.28 -30.65 4.64
N PHE A 542 42.09 -30.46 3.60
CA PHE A 542 42.81 -31.56 2.97
C PHE A 542 44.28 -31.42 3.31
N ASP A 543 44.82 -32.40 4.03
CA ASP A 543 46.26 -32.62 4.10
C ASP A 543 46.74 -33.07 2.72
N ASP A 544 47.67 -32.32 2.13
CA ASP A 544 48.51 -32.89 1.08
C ASP A 544 49.57 -33.80 1.71
N ASP A 545 50.00 -34.84 0.98
CA ASP A 545 50.99 -35.84 1.44
C ASP A 545 52.39 -35.23 1.75
N GLU A 546 52.55 -33.90 1.70
CA GLU A 546 53.78 -33.17 1.99
C GLU A 546 53.68 -32.26 3.23
N GLY A 547 52.54 -32.26 3.94
CA GLY A 547 52.37 -31.59 5.23
C GLY A 547 52.47 -30.06 5.16
N ASN A 548 52.15 -29.47 4.00
CA ASN A 548 52.08 -28.02 3.87
C ASN A 548 50.63 -27.55 3.93
N GLU A 549 50.31 -26.75 4.95
CA GLU A 549 49.02 -26.05 5.08
C GLU A 549 48.81 -25.11 3.88
N THR A 550 48.20 -25.61 2.82
CA THR A 550 47.78 -24.79 1.68
C THR A 550 46.27 -24.61 1.71
N TRP A 551 45.84 -23.39 2.05
CA TRP A 551 44.46 -22.95 1.85
C TRP A 551 44.16 -22.89 0.35
N ARG A 552 43.79 -24.04 -0.25
CA ARG A 552 43.15 -24.03 -1.56
C ARG A 552 41.73 -23.55 -1.37
N TRP A 553 41.51 -22.30 -1.74
CA TRP A 553 40.18 -21.78 -2.05
C TRP A 553 39.50 -22.77 -2.99
N ASN A 554 38.53 -23.53 -2.48
CA ASN A 554 37.55 -24.18 -3.34
C ASN A 554 36.73 -23.06 -3.98
N ASN A 555 37.26 -22.47 -5.05
CA ASN A 555 36.51 -21.76 -6.09
C ASN A 555 35.63 -22.77 -6.85
N ARG A 556 34.91 -23.62 -6.12
CA ARG A 556 33.99 -24.64 -6.64
C ARG A 556 32.55 -24.19 -6.57
N ASP A 557 32.34 -22.89 -6.35
CA ASP A 557 31.06 -22.24 -6.59
C ASP A 557 31.16 -21.36 -7.84
N PRO A 558 30.94 -21.93 -9.04
CA PRO A 558 30.79 -21.14 -10.27
C PRO A 558 29.51 -20.27 -10.26
N GLU A 559 28.70 -20.28 -9.18
CA GLU A 559 27.43 -19.56 -9.10
C GLU A 559 27.55 -18.06 -8.78
N ARG A 560 28.76 -17.48 -8.70
CA ARG A 560 28.91 -16.20 -7.97
C ARG A 560 28.73 -14.88 -8.70
N GLU A 561 28.71 -14.76 -10.04
CA GLU A 561 28.59 -13.41 -10.65
C GLU A 561 27.78 -13.32 -11.96
N ASP A 562 27.66 -14.38 -12.76
CA ASP A 562 27.31 -14.23 -14.19
C ASP A 562 25.85 -14.53 -14.58
N ASP A 563 24.98 -14.97 -13.65
CA ASP A 563 23.63 -15.46 -13.99
C ASP A 563 22.47 -14.78 -13.23
N TRP A 564 22.75 -13.66 -12.57
CA TRP A 564 21.76 -12.92 -11.77
C TRP A 564 20.63 -12.31 -12.61
N GLU A 565 21.01 -11.68 -13.73
CA GLU A 565 20.08 -11.17 -14.75
C GLU A 565 19.09 -12.23 -15.16
N ALA A 566 19.61 -13.41 -15.42
CA ALA A 566 18.81 -14.52 -15.85
C ALA A 566 17.91 -15.03 -14.71
N LYS A 567 18.40 -15.10 -13.46
CA LYS A 567 17.66 -15.71 -12.34
C LYS A 567 16.50 -14.82 -11.86
N TYR A 568 16.67 -13.50 -11.93
CA TYR A 568 15.76 -12.55 -11.29
C TYR A 568 15.28 -11.39 -12.17
N ASP A 569 15.65 -11.35 -13.46
CA ASP A 569 15.38 -10.20 -14.34
C ASP A 569 16.04 -8.89 -13.86
N MET A 570 17.21 -9.01 -13.24
CA MET A 570 17.92 -7.87 -12.62
C MET A 570 19.35 -7.77 -13.14
N ASN A 571 19.67 -6.65 -13.80
CA ASN A 571 21.05 -6.30 -14.11
C ASN A 571 21.86 -6.18 -12.81
N ILE A 572 23.15 -6.54 -12.84
CA ILE A 572 24.06 -6.31 -11.71
C ILE A 572 24.08 -4.82 -11.30
N LEU A 573 23.88 -3.91 -12.27
CA LEU A 573 23.73 -2.47 -12.05
C LEU A 573 22.35 -2.07 -11.48
N ASP A 574 21.32 -2.89 -11.72
CA ASP A 574 19.97 -2.67 -11.17
C ASP A 574 19.86 -3.12 -9.71
N GLN A 575 20.80 -3.93 -9.19
CA GLN A 575 20.79 -4.37 -7.80
C GLN A 575 20.96 -3.20 -6.83
N PRO A 576 20.21 -3.15 -5.71
CA PRO A 576 19.18 -4.10 -5.23
C PRO A 576 17.73 -3.79 -5.63
N ASN A 577 17.44 -3.19 -6.79
CA ASN A 577 16.06 -2.94 -7.25
C ASN A 577 15.51 -4.04 -8.14
N GLN A 578 14.36 -4.58 -7.76
CA GLN A 578 13.57 -5.42 -8.67
C GLN A 578 12.31 -4.71 -9.16
N LYS A 579 12.12 -4.66 -10.49
CA LYS A 579 10.88 -4.16 -11.12
C LYS A 579 9.72 -5.12 -10.83
N LEU A 580 8.60 -4.56 -10.38
CA LEU A 580 7.38 -5.33 -10.06
C LEU A 580 6.37 -5.34 -11.22
N GLY A 581 6.40 -4.31 -12.07
CA GLY A 581 5.47 -4.11 -13.18
C GLY A 581 5.03 -2.67 -13.29
N ALA A 582 4.00 -2.41 -14.09
CA ALA A 582 3.42 -1.08 -14.23
C ALA A 582 1.90 -1.14 -14.44
N VAL A 583 1.20 -0.13 -13.94
CA VAL A 583 -0.26 0.00 -14.06
C VAL A 583 -0.59 1.14 -15.03
N GLU A 584 -1.41 0.86 -16.03
CA GLU A 584 -1.83 1.85 -17.03
C GLU A 584 -2.66 2.99 -16.39
N THR A 585 -2.31 4.24 -16.67
CA THR A 585 -2.90 5.44 -16.06
C THR A 585 -3.99 6.02 -16.96
N LYS A 586 -5.19 5.44 -16.91
CA LYS A 586 -6.35 5.84 -17.72
C LYS A 586 -7.16 6.94 -17.06
N GLU A 587 -7.91 7.70 -17.85
CA GLU A 587 -8.94 8.59 -17.31
C GLU A 587 -9.98 7.80 -16.50
N ASN A 588 -10.48 8.42 -15.43
CA ASN A 588 -11.46 7.87 -14.50
C ASN A 588 -11.03 6.58 -13.78
N ARG A 589 -9.71 6.34 -13.67
CA ARG A 589 -9.12 5.25 -12.88
C ARG A 589 -8.58 5.75 -11.55
N ALA A 590 -8.86 5.02 -10.49
CA ALA A 590 -8.18 5.14 -9.20
C ALA A 590 -7.22 3.98 -8.97
N ILE A 591 -6.08 4.26 -8.34
CA ILE A 591 -5.04 3.26 -7.99
C ILE A 591 -4.64 3.51 -6.53
N ALA A 592 -4.54 2.46 -5.72
CA ALA A 592 -3.93 2.52 -4.40
C ALA A 592 -2.80 1.50 -4.28
N PHE A 593 -1.69 1.90 -3.67
CA PHE A 593 -0.50 1.07 -3.54
C PHE A 593 0.28 1.41 -2.26
N PRO A 594 1.04 0.46 -1.70
CA PRO A 594 1.77 0.68 -0.48
C PRO A 594 3.04 1.52 -0.72
N ASN A 595 3.38 2.37 0.24
CA ASN A 595 4.53 3.28 0.10
C ASN A 595 5.90 2.58 0.17
N ILE A 596 5.93 1.27 0.48
CA ILE A 596 7.13 0.42 0.38
C ILE A 596 7.54 0.13 -1.07
N PHE A 597 6.67 0.42 -2.05
CA PHE A 597 7.02 0.34 -3.46
C PHE A 597 7.53 1.68 -3.95
N GLN A 598 8.76 1.67 -4.50
CA GLN A 598 9.22 2.78 -5.31
C GLN A 598 8.39 2.83 -6.59
N HIS A 599 8.00 4.04 -6.98
CA HIS A 599 7.21 4.23 -8.17
C HIS A 599 7.74 5.40 -9.00
N ARG A 600 7.35 5.41 -10.28
CA ARG A 600 7.55 6.55 -11.18
C ARG A 600 6.44 6.61 -12.22
N VAL A 601 6.15 7.81 -12.69
CA VAL A 601 5.32 8.04 -13.88
C VAL A 601 6.20 7.83 -15.12
N GLU A 602 5.76 7.00 -16.05
CA GLU A 602 6.46 6.80 -17.32
C GLU A 602 6.30 8.00 -18.29
N PRO A 603 7.17 8.13 -19.30
CA PRO A 603 7.05 9.17 -20.31
C PRO A 603 5.75 9.07 -21.13
N PHE A 604 5.27 10.20 -21.63
CA PHE A 604 4.16 10.27 -22.58
C PHE A 604 4.23 11.57 -23.40
N GLU A 605 3.49 11.63 -24.50
CA GLU A 605 3.51 12.75 -25.44
C GLU A 605 2.11 13.08 -25.98
N LEU A 606 1.99 14.19 -26.70
CA LEU A 606 0.77 14.56 -27.41
C LEU A 606 0.46 13.58 -28.55
N ILE A 607 -0.82 13.17 -28.67
CA ILE A 607 -1.29 12.39 -29.84
C ILE A 607 -1.37 13.30 -31.06
N ASP A 608 -2.12 14.40 -30.94
CA ASP A 608 -2.18 15.49 -31.91
C ASP A 608 -1.24 16.61 -31.43
N LYS A 609 -0.01 16.64 -31.96
CA LYS A 609 1.04 17.62 -31.59
C LYS A 609 0.67 19.07 -31.93
N SER A 610 -0.45 19.33 -32.62
CA SER A 610 -0.94 20.69 -32.91
C SER A 610 -1.84 21.26 -31.83
N LYS A 611 -2.32 20.44 -30.89
CA LYS A 611 -3.22 20.84 -29.81
C LYS A 611 -2.58 20.58 -28.46
N GLU A 612 -3.01 21.34 -27.46
CA GLU A 612 -2.63 21.06 -26.08
C GLU A 612 -3.23 19.72 -25.61
N GLY A 613 -2.63 19.17 -24.58
CA GLY A 613 -3.08 17.94 -23.93
C GLY A 613 -2.70 17.94 -22.47
N HIS A 614 -3.40 17.13 -21.67
CA HIS A 614 -3.17 17.12 -20.24
C HIS A 614 -3.40 15.75 -19.62
N ARG A 615 -2.82 15.60 -18.43
CA ARG A 615 -3.13 14.55 -17.46
C ARG A 615 -3.27 15.19 -16.09
N LYS A 616 -4.42 15.05 -15.46
CA LYS A 616 -4.69 15.66 -14.16
C LYS A 616 -4.98 14.62 -13.09
N ILE A 617 -4.43 14.82 -11.90
CA ILE A 617 -4.47 13.86 -10.80
C ILE A 617 -4.87 14.49 -9.46
N LEU A 618 -5.65 13.73 -8.69
CA LEU A 618 -5.90 13.93 -7.26
C LEU A 618 -5.20 12.80 -6.51
N VAL A 619 -4.49 13.12 -5.44
CA VAL A 619 -3.71 12.16 -4.66
C VAL A 619 -4.06 12.31 -3.18
N PHE A 620 -4.29 11.16 -2.55
CA PHE A 620 -4.40 11.00 -1.11
C PHE A 620 -3.22 10.17 -0.61
N PHE A 621 -2.39 10.74 0.25
CA PHE A 621 -1.39 9.99 0.98
C PHE A 621 -1.94 9.65 2.36
N LEU A 622 -2.12 8.36 2.61
CA LEU A 622 -2.61 7.85 3.89
C LEU A 622 -1.42 7.66 4.83
N CYS A 623 -1.40 8.46 5.91
CA CYS A 623 -0.46 8.28 7.01
C CYS A 623 -0.87 7.08 7.87
N ASP A 624 0.11 6.44 8.51
CA ASP A 624 -0.10 5.27 9.37
C ASP A 624 -1.11 5.60 10.49
N PRO A 625 -2.27 4.93 10.52
CA PRO A 625 -3.27 5.15 11.56
C PRO A 625 -2.74 4.84 12.97
N SER A 626 -1.77 3.93 13.07
CA SER A 626 -1.16 3.51 14.35
C SER A 626 -0.19 4.53 14.94
N HIS A 627 0.28 5.51 14.16
CA HIS A 627 1.22 6.55 14.62
C HIS A 627 0.52 7.87 14.90
N ASN A 628 0.88 8.47 16.03
CA ASN A 628 0.47 9.83 16.31
C ASN A 628 1.47 10.83 15.70
N ILE A 629 1.02 11.58 14.70
CA ILE A 629 1.78 12.66 14.06
C ILE A 629 0.96 13.96 14.15
N PRO A 630 1.61 15.15 14.18
CA PRO A 630 0.89 16.42 14.18
C PRO A 630 -0.01 16.55 12.95
N THR A 631 -1.21 17.09 13.15
CA THR A 631 -2.20 17.29 12.08
C THR A 631 -2.61 18.75 12.01
N SER A 632 -3.34 19.10 10.96
CA SER A 632 -3.95 20.42 10.83
C SER A 632 -5.06 20.71 11.86
N ARG A 633 -5.39 19.74 12.74
CA ARG A 633 -6.20 20.01 13.94
C ARG A 633 -5.40 20.71 15.03
N THR A 634 -4.11 20.38 15.16
CA THR A 634 -3.22 20.92 16.19
C THR A 634 -2.30 22.04 15.68
N ILE A 635 -2.20 22.24 14.37
CA ILE A 635 -1.40 23.30 13.75
C ILE A 635 -2.33 24.29 13.08
N ALA A 636 -2.27 25.58 13.42
CA ALA A 636 -3.10 26.59 12.76
C ALA A 636 -2.66 26.84 11.30
N PRO A 637 -3.56 27.26 10.40
CA PRO A 637 -3.17 27.58 9.03
C PRO A 637 -2.10 28.67 8.99
N GLN A 638 -1.05 28.43 8.21
CA GLN A 638 0.12 29.33 8.10
C GLN A 638 -0.02 30.35 6.95
N GLN A 639 -1.11 30.26 6.16
CA GLN A 639 -1.34 31.12 4.99
C GLN A 639 -1.77 32.56 5.39
N PRO A 640 -1.21 33.62 4.75
CA PRO A 640 -1.62 34.99 4.99
C PRO A 640 -3.10 35.25 4.67
N GLU A 641 -3.61 34.68 3.58
CA GLU A 641 -4.99 34.90 3.12
C GLU A 641 -5.99 34.34 4.14
N PHE A 642 -5.68 33.19 4.74
CA PHE A 642 -6.48 32.65 5.84
C PHE A 642 -6.50 33.59 7.04
N ARG A 643 -5.35 34.19 7.37
CA ARG A 643 -5.24 35.12 8.49
C ARG A 643 -6.09 36.37 8.26
N GLU A 644 -6.10 36.91 7.06
CA GLU A 644 -6.93 38.06 6.70
C GLU A 644 -8.42 37.75 6.87
N GLU A 645 -8.90 36.64 6.28
CA GLU A 645 -10.29 36.21 6.40
C GLU A 645 -10.68 35.88 7.85
N PHE A 646 -9.77 35.27 8.61
CA PHE A 646 -9.99 34.96 10.02
C PHE A 646 -10.06 36.21 10.89
N VAL A 647 -9.17 37.18 10.69
CA VAL A 647 -9.21 38.46 11.40
C VAL A 647 -10.47 39.23 11.03
N GLN A 648 -10.88 39.23 9.77
CA GLN A 648 -12.14 39.83 9.34
C GLN A 648 -13.34 39.17 10.07
N ALA A 649 -13.37 37.85 10.13
CA ALA A 649 -14.41 37.12 10.87
C ALA A 649 -14.41 37.42 12.38
N LEU A 650 -13.23 37.63 12.99
CA LEU A 650 -13.12 38.07 14.39
C LEU A 650 -13.66 39.48 14.60
N ASN A 651 -13.34 40.39 13.68
CA ASN A 651 -13.81 41.78 13.70
C ASN A 651 -15.33 41.86 13.55
N ASP A 652 -15.91 41.03 12.68
CA ASP A 652 -17.36 40.98 12.43
C ASP A 652 -18.12 40.25 13.55
N GLY A 653 -17.41 39.50 14.40
CA GLY A 653 -17.96 38.74 15.52
C GLY A 653 -17.98 39.48 16.86
N PRO A 654 -18.35 38.80 17.96
CA PRO A 654 -18.40 39.39 19.30
C PRO A 654 -17.04 39.94 19.78
N ILE A 655 -15.93 39.38 19.29
CA ILE A 655 -14.56 39.77 19.65
C ILE A 655 -14.22 41.17 19.11
N GLY A 656 -14.76 41.56 17.95
CA GLY A 656 -14.59 42.90 17.40
C GLY A 656 -15.21 44.02 18.24
N ASN A 657 -16.11 43.69 19.17
CA ASN A 657 -16.71 44.65 20.11
C ASN A 657 -15.86 44.89 21.37
N LEU A 658 -14.72 44.20 21.52
CA LEU A 658 -13.83 44.38 22.66
C LEU A 658 -13.10 45.74 22.59
N PRO A 659 -12.66 46.29 23.75
CA PRO A 659 -11.77 47.44 23.77
C PRO A 659 -10.55 47.25 22.85
N PRO A 660 -10.11 48.30 22.13
CA PRO A 660 -9.04 48.20 21.13
C PRO A 660 -7.76 47.54 21.64
N GLU A 661 -7.41 47.74 22.92
CA GLU A 661 -6.23 47.18 23.55
C GLU A 661 -6.33 45.65 23.67
N LEU A 662 -7.46 45.14 24.15
CA LEU A 662 -7.70 43.70 24.27
C LEU A 662 -7.84 43.05 22.89
N HIS A 663 -8.47 43.76 21.95
CA HIS A 663 -8.57 43.30 20.58
C HIS A 663 -7.19 43.16 19.92
N GLN A 664 -6.33 44.18 20.06
CA GLN A 664 -4.95 44.12 19.57
C GLN A 664 -4.12 43.04 20.27
N GLU A 665 -4.29 42.84 21.58
CA GLU A 665 -3.61 41.78 22.32
C GLU A 665 -4.01 40.38 21.80
N ILE A 666 -5.30 40.16 21.53
CA ILE A 666 -5.80 38.91 20.94
C ILE A 666 -5.18 38.68 19.56
N LEU A 667 -5.22 39.70 18.70
CA LEU A 667 -4.62 39.61 17.37
C LEU A 667 -3.10 39.37 17.42
N GLY A 668 -2.41 39.98 18.39
CA GLY A 668 -0.97 39.79 18.61
C GLY A 668 -0.58 38.40 19.09
N ARG A 669 -1.51 37.63 19.68
CA ARG A 669 -1.27 36.25 20.14
C ARG A 669 -1.57 35.18 19.10
N LEU A 670 -2.21 35.54 18.00
CA LEU A 670 -2.50 34.58 16.95
C LEU A 670 -1.19 34.12 16.27
N PRO A 671 -1.07 32.85 15.86
CA PRO A 671 0.16 32.30 15.28
C PRO A 671 0.68 33.12 14.10
N PRO A 672 2.01 33.20 13.91
CA PRO A 672 2.61 33.91 12.80
C PRO A 672 2.24 33.25 11.46
N VAL A 673 2.05 34.09 10.44
CA VAL A 673 1.87 33.63 9.06
C VAL A 673 3.22 33.48 8.37
N ILE A 674 3.27 32.64 7.35
CA ILE A 674 4.43 32.50 6.45
C ILE A 674 4.00 33.04 5.10
N SER A 675 4.68 34.07 4.60
CA SER A 675 4.37 34.64 3.29
C SER A 675 4.56 33.62 2.17
N LYS A 676 3.90 33.82 1.02
CA LYS A 676 4.08 32.94 -0.15
C LYS A 676 5.55 32.87 -0.59
N ALA A 677 6.29 33.98 -0.52
CA ALA A 677 7.72 34.00 -0.86
C ALA A 677 8.57 33.15 0.09
N GLU A 678 8.34 33.26 1.40
CA GLU A 678 9.03 32.43 2.40
C GLU A 678 8.66 30.95 2.25
N ALA A 679 7.37 30.64 2.00
CA ALA A 679 6.91 29.28 1.78
C ALA A 679 7.57 28.64 0.54
N LEU A 680 7.78 29.42 -0.52
CA LEU A 680 8.50 28.97 -1.72
C LEU A 680 9.98 28.69 -1.43
N GLU A 681 10.64 29.48 -0.60
CA GLU A 681 12.03 29.24 -0.19
C GLU A 681 12.14 28.01 0.71
N HIS A 682 11.24 27.86 1.69
CA HIS A 682 11.17 26.65 2.51
C HIS A 682 10.93 25.40 1.67
N ARG A 683 10.05 25.49 0.66
CA ARG A 683 9.82 24.41 -0.29
C ARG A 683 11.10 24.04 -1.04
N LYS A 684 11.89 25.02 -1.47
CA LYS A 684 13.17 24.76 -2.15
C LYS A 684 14.13 23.98 -1.23
N HIS A 685 14.29 24.40 0.02
CA HIS A 685 15.10 23.67 1.01
C HIS A 685 14.57 22.25 1.28
N LEU A 686 13.25 22.11 1.43
CA LEU A 686 12.59 20.81 1.60
C LEU A 686 12.86 19.90 0.39
N MET A 687 12.73 20.42 -0.83
CA MET A 687 13.02 19.68 -2.07
C MET A 687 14.50 19.31 -2.19
N GLU A 688 15.43 20.15 -1.75
CA GLU A 688 16.85 19.83 -1.70
C GLU A 688 17.17 18.72 -0.68
N GLU A 689 16.59 18.80 0.52
CA GLU A 689 16.69 17.77 1.56
C GLU A 689 16.16 16.43 1.04
N ARG A 690 14.96 16.44 0.48
CA ARG A 690 14.33 15.24 -0.07
C ARG A 690 15.08 14.72 -1.29
N GLY A 691 15.58 15.58 -2.17
CA GLY A 691 16.43 15.17 -3.30
C GLY A 691 17.69 14.44 -2.84
N LYS A 692 18.33 14.88 -1.75
CA LYS A 692 19.47 14.18 -1.12
C LYS A 692 19.04 12.84 -0.54
N ALA A 693 17.90 12.77 0.14
CA ALA A 693 17.37 11.52 0.69
C ALA A 693 16.95 10.54 -0.41
N THR A 694 16.30 11.00 -1.48
CA THR A 694 15.97 10.21 -2.68
C THR A 694 17.22 9.72 -3.39
N LYS A 695 18.29 10.52 -3.44
CA LYS A 695 19.59 10.06 -3.94
C LYS A 695 20.23 9.03 -3.04
N LYS A 696 20.26 9.23 -1.72
CA LYS A 696 20.84 8.26 -0.77
C LYS A 696 20.06 6.95 -0.71
N THR A 697 18.73 7.04 -0.67
CA THR A 697 17.87 5.88 -0.87
C THR A 697 18.20 5.30 -2.23
N GLY A 698 18.17 6.07 -3.31
CA GLY A 698 18.59 5.68 -4.66
C GLY A 698 19.95 4.97 -4.76
N GLU A 699 20.94 5.40 -3.97
CA GLU A 699 22.29 4.83 -3.87
C GLU A 699 22.30 3.54 -3.07
N ARG A 700 21.50 3.44 -1.99
CA ARG A 700 21.18 2.17 -1.32
C ARG A 700 20.42 1.22 -2.26
N PHE A 701 19.61 1.78 -3.16
CA PHE A 701 18.89 1.14 -4.25
C PHE A 701 19.79 0.90 -5.49
N GLY A 702 21.08 1.26 -5.52
CA GLY A 702 21.96 0.96 -6.66
C GLY A 702 22.06 2.07 -7.71
N ARG A 703 23.29 2.29 -8.21
CA ARG A 703 23.66 3.33 -9.17
C ARG A 703 22.85 3.23 -10.47
N SER A 704 21.89 4.14 -10.68
CA SER A 704 21.58 4.60 -12.04
C SER A 704 22.69 5.54 -12.48
N THR A 705 23.73 5.00 -13.12
CA THR A 705 24.74 5.85 -13.77
C THR A 705 24.14 6.42 -15.05
N SER A 706 23.78 7.69 -15.02
CA SER A 706 23.71 8.51 -16.23
C SER A 706 25.13 8.67 -16.79
N TYR A 707 25.54 7.74 -17.65
CA TYR A 707 26.55 8.04 -18.64
C TYR A 707 25.85 8.75 -19.80
N HIS A 708 25.77 10.07 -19.72
CA HIS A 708 25.56 10.89 -20.91
C HIS A 708 26.88 10.91 -21.69
N LEU A 709 26.85 10.37 -22.91
CA LEU A 709 27.51 11.00 -24.04
C LEU A 709 26.53 11.98 -24.69
#